data_AF-A0A954Q5B6-F1
#
_entry.id   AF-A0A954Q5B6-F1
#
_cell.length_a   1.000
_cell.length_b   1.000
_cell.length_c   1.000
_cell.angle_alpha   90.00
_cell.angle_beta   90.00
_cell.angle_gamma   90.00
#
_symmetry.space_group_name_H-M   'P 1'
#
loop_
_entity.id
_entity.type
_entity.pdbx_description
1 polymer ?
#
loop_
_entity_poly.entity_id
_entity_poly.type
_entity_poly.pdbx_seq_one_letter_code
_entity_poly.pdbx_strand_id
1 'polypeptide(L)'
;MQAEASAKSTSVASIRDPESNAGGNSPQIIAYNVGCRPETLVPGRTQRQWMDETPDRFAYRCLPLVVANQMGWDVVNPVSFRARWLGGAAASDIQLEADDSNFDYVNGHFGNGVLTFQISSLFRTPPGTGLLVSGPPNAPKDGLYALTGFVETDWTHATFTMNYLFTRSWHWVEFAVGESFCRLIPVAPQQIEELQAVQVPLDEAPKLARKHKEWSAGRNDFNRNMKNPWSQQATAGWQKKYFQGLDDDGTKLADHRTHVRLSRFTGATGPSFAEATKGVAKAGASTMSPADVLWHDQTCFATRQQKQANVLVGIAHVLRRSDARTDDEQVFLDSFDRFIAADPDIVYEVLTEPRMYCWTRLAFALLDVVRNNSARSPFVSDYCEATGESDRASVLGRHLRQFPLFELSAAMLSKRDCRFPSPLRLQLPTAIPGTRICLEGIGEASISGFVNGQLFYSTAAGEQQPEVSDESAATELPVWRSPCVEYKGWRLRMQPQAAVGLGLAAADACLRVANEFQRTHAELIRRAMESIERYASDCFEQMSATTKIVGLKPIEHGEYTNVSFSELPGLMLLSVIDNPQVMADRMIHEFHHNRLFHLEDHDAILDPAGPADSAFYSPWRDDPRPLRGVLHGLYVYIAVGRYWLNIWRSVEDVDIDRAFVADQSRRVILQCRKAQATLADNAVFTPLGEGLFSQIRVDIETLEDAARLYDVPADTEAWTMSSDGRLARQISHAGDRVLTVNEAVQQHHESFKLGSNR
;
A
#
# COMPACT_ATOMS: atom_id res chain seq x y z
N MET A 1 27.12 -42.33 -65.11
CA MET A 1 28.54 -42.60 -64.78
C MET A 1 28.74 -42.11 -63.35
N GLN A 2 28.70 -42.94 -62.30
CA GLN A 2 29.82 -43.78 -61.78
C GLN A 2 31.16 -43.04 -61.83
N ALA A 3 32.01 -42.95 -60.81
CA ALA A 3 32.09 -43.38 -59.41
C ALA A 3 33.34 -42.62 -58.81
N GLU A 4 33.35 -42.20 -57.53
CA GLU A 4 34.14 -42.79 -56.42
C GLU A 4 35.43 -42.04 -55.96
N ALA A 5 35.77 -42.30 -54.68
CA ALA A 5 36.97 -42.01 -53.87
C ALA A 5 37.00 -40.65 -53.13
N SER A 6 36.79 -40.56 -51.81
CA SER A 6 37.38 -41.20 -50.60
C SER A 6 38.71 -40.58 -50.12
N ALA A 7 38.60 -39.93 -48.95
CA ALA A 7 39.52 -39.81 -47.82
C ALA A 7 41.01 -39.45 -48.02
N LYS A 8 41.42 -38.36 -47.34
CA LYS A 8 42.48 -38.38 -46.29
C LYS A 8 42.54 -37.05 -45.54
N SER A 9 42.14 -37.09 -44.27
CA SER A 9 42.42 -36.08 -43.24
C SER A 9 43.39 -36.70 -42.24
N THR A 10 44.55 -36.07 -42.08
CA THR A 10 45.60 -36.25 -41.07
C THR A 10 46.47 -34.99 -41.21
N SER A 11 46.93 -34.28 -40.20
CA SER A 11 46.91 -34.44 -38.76
C SER A 11 47.47 -33.13 -38.19
N VAL A 12 46.86 -32.56 -37.15
CA VAL A 12 47.63 -31.74 -36.20
C VAL A 12 47.25 -32.24 -34.81
N ALA A 13 48.19 -32.98 -34.23
CA ALA A 13 48.10 -33.45 -32.86
C ALA A 13 48.78 -32.44 -31.93
N SER A 14 48.24 -32.41 -30.71
CA SER A 14 48.83 -32.03 -29.42
C SER A 14 49.15 -30.55 -29.16
N ILE A 15 48.27 -29.93 -28.38
CA ILE A 15 48.65 -29.38 -27.07
C ILE A 15 47.74 -30.03 -26.01
N ARG A 16 48.16 -31.17 -25.46
CA ARG A 16 47.97 -31.57 -24.05
C ARG A 16 49.30 -31.14 -23.38
N ASP A 17 49.44 -30.63 -22.17
CA ASP A 17 48.81 -30.78 -20.84
C ASP A 17 49.50 -29.70 -19.94
N PRO A 18 49.07 -29.35 -18.69
CA PRO A 18 48.88 -30.30 -17.57
C PRO A 18 47.65 -29.96 -16.68
N GLU A 19 47.05 -30.80 -15.85
CA GLU A 19 47.48 -31.98 -15.14
C GLU A 19 46.35 -33.01 -15.08
N SER A 20 46.70 -34.27 -15.36
CA SER A 20 46.07 -35.41 -14.72
C SER A 20 46.30 -35.34 -13.22
N ASN A 21 45.25 -35.19 -12.43
CA ASN A 21 45.26 -35.66 -11.04
C ASN A 21 44.15 -36.68 -10.85
N ALA A 22 44.48 -37.93 -11.18
CA ALA A 22 43.88 -39.10 -10.55
C ALA A 22 44.36 -39.13 -9.09
N GLY A 23 43.64 -38.39 -8.25
CA GLY A 23 43.75 -38.36 -6.79
C GLY A 23 42.42 -37.82 -6.29
N GLY A 24 41.84 -38.43 -5.24
CA GLY A 24 40.48 -38.18 -4.76
C GLY A 24 40.21 -36.75 -4.28
N ASN A 25 40.17 -35.79 -5.20
CA ASN A 25 39.76 -34.41 -4.98
C ASN A 25 38.35 -34.23 -5.51
N SER A 26 37.49 -33.67 -4.67
CA SER A 26 36.12 -33.28 -5.03
C SER A 26 36.11 -32.36 -6.25
N PRO A 27 35.08 -32.44 -7.12
CA PRO A 27 34.94 -31.53 -8.27
C PRO A 27 34.98 -30.07 -7.81
N GLN A 28 35.71 -29.22 -8.53
CA GLN A 28 35.97 -27.83 -8.16
C GLN A 28 35.33 -26.86 -9.14
N ILE A 29 34.91 -25.71 -8.62
CA ILE A 29 34.62 -24.49 -9.38
C ILE A 29 35.76 -23.50 -9.12
N ILE A 30 36.32 -22.93 -10.18
CA ILE A 30 37.48 -22.03 -10.12
C ILE A 30 37.08 -20.68 -10.72
N ALA A 31 37.48 -19.58 -10.08
CA ALA A 31 37.30 -18.22 -10.58
C ALA A 31 38.68 -17.60 -10.82
N TYR A 32 39.07 -17.42 -12.07
CA TYR A 32 40.31 -16.75 -12.46
C TYR A 32 40.03 -15.26 -12.62
N ASN A 33 40.66 -14.40 -11.81
CA ASN A 33 40.53 -12.96 -11.99
C ASN A 33 41.31 -12.51 -13.24
N VAL A 34 40.59 -11.98 -14.25
CA VAL A 34 41.19 -11.46 -15.49
C VAL A 34 41.16 -9.93 -15.58
N GLY A 35 40.62 -9.26 -14.55
CA GLY A 35 40.51 -7.80 -14.48
C GLY A 35 41.27 -7.17 -13.30
N CYS A 36 41.24 -5.84 -13.24
CA CYS A 36 41.90 -5.08 -12.17
C CYS A 36 41.20 -5.19 -10.81
N ARG A 37 39.98 -5.75 -10.76
CA ARG A 37 39.14 -5.83 -9.55
C ARG A 37 38.55 -7.23 -9.37
N PRO A 38 39.05 -8.05 -8.42
CA PRO A 38 38.45 -9.35 -8.14
C PRO A 38 37.08 -9.19 -7.48
N GLU A 39 36.12 -10.03 -7.89
CA GLU A 39 34.82 -10.12 -7.24
C GLU A 39 34.93 -10.66 -5.82
N THR A 40 34.03 -10.19 -4.95
CA THR A 40 33.78 -10.85 -3.68
C THR A 40 32.70 -11.92 -3.87
N LEU A 41 33.12 -13.19 -3.79
CA LEU A 41 32.25 -14.37 -3.94
C LEU A 41 31.91 -14.96 -2.58
N VAL A 42 30.63 -15.12 -2.29
CA VAL A 42 30.14 -15.68 -1.01
C VAL A 42 29.12 -16.78 -1.25
N PRO A 43 29.00 -17.79 -0.36
CA PRO A 43 27.87 -18.72 -0.42
C PRO A 43 26.53 -18.00 -0.35
N GLY A 44 25.53 -18.53 -1.06
CA GLY A 44 24.18 -18.00 -1.06
C GLY A 44 23.61 -17.82 0.35
N ARG A 45 23.15 -16.60 0.66
CA ARG A 45 22.59 -16.30 1.99
C ARG A 45 21.17 -16.84 2.12
N THR A 46 20.79 -17.27 3.32
CA THR A 46 19.41 -17.70 3.61
C THR A 46 18.44 -16.51 3.63
N GLN A 47 18.90 -15.37 4.13
CA GLN A 47 18.06 -14.23 4.46
C GLN A 47 17.65 -13.41 3.22
N ARG A 48 16.44 -12.85 3.26
CA ARG A 48 15.93 -11.89 2.28
C ARG A 48 15.15 -10.81 3.01
N GLN A 49 15.34 -9.56 2.59
CA GLN A 49 14.72 -8.41 3.24
C GLN A 49 13.20 -8.55 3.32
N TRP A 50 12.51 -8.74 2.20
CA TRP A 50 11.04 -8.90 2.21
C TRP A 50 10.57 -10.10 3.05
N MET A 51 11.38 -11.18 3.14
CA MET A 51 11.06 -12.34 3.97
C MET A 51 11.19 -12.01 5.46
N ASP A 52 12.18 -11.19 5.84
CA ASP A 52 12.35 -10.67 7.21
C ASP A 52 11.23 -9.72 7.60
N GLU A 53 10.68 -8.98 6.63
CA GLU A 53 9.59 -8.01 6.79
C GLU A 53 8.20 -8.65 6.84
N THR A 54 8.03 -9.91 6.38
CA THR A 54 6.74 -10.60 6.54
C THR A 54 6.35 -10.76 8.02
N PRO A 55 5.05 -10.63 8.38
CA PRO A 55 4.57 -10.93 9.73
C PRO A 55 5.08 -12.28 10.26
N ASP A 56 5.63 -12.30 11.47
CA ASP A 56 6.27 -13.47 12.09
C ASP A 56 7.33 -14.16 11.21
N ARG A 57 7.91 -13.44 10.25
CA ARG A 57 8.85 -13.99 9.26
C ARG A 57 8.27 -15.21 8.54
N PHE A 58 6.96 -15.21 8.27
CA PHE A 58 6.26 -16.39 7.77
C PHE A 58 6.83 -16.90 6.45
N ALA A 59 7.45 -16.05 5.63
CA ALA A 59 8.04 -16.46 4.36
C ALA A 59 9.12 -17.55 4.55
N TYR A 60 9.86 -17.53 5.66
CA TYR A 60 10.85 -18.58 5.98
C TYR A 60 10.23 -19.93 6.37
N ARG A 61 8.91 -19.98 6.57
CA ARG A 61 8.17 -21.24 6.77
C ARG A 61 8.06 -22.02 5.45
N CYS A 62 8.24 -21.35 4.31
CA CYS A 62 8.36 -21.97 3.00
C CYS A 62 9.79 -22.51 2.81
N LEU A 63 10.05 -23.70 3.36
CA LEU A 63 11.36 -24.34 3.24
C LEU A 63 11.91 -24.44 1.80
N PRO A 64 11.11 -24.66 0.74
CA PRO A 64 11.61 -24.60 -0.63
C PRO A 64 12.25 -23.26 -1.01
N LEU A 65 11.68 -22.12 -0.60
CA LEU A 65 12.27 -20.80 -0.83
C LEU A 65 13.58 -20.65 -0.04
N VAL A 66 13.59 -21.09 1.22
CA VAL A 66 14.75 -21.02 2.11
C VAL A 66 15.92 -21.83 1.57
N VAL A 67 15.67 -23.03 1.04
CA VAL A 67 16.70 -23.87 0.43
C VAL A 67 17.18 -23.24 -0.88
N ALA A 68 16.27 -22.73 -1.73
CA ALA A 68 16.63 -22.04 -2.97
C ALA A 68 17.53 -20.82 -2.70
N ASN A 69 17.29 -20.06 -1.64
CA ASN A 69 18.11 -18.91 -1.24
C ASN A 69 19.59 -19.28 -1.00
N GLN A 70 19.85 -20.51 -0.56
CA GLN A 70 21.18 -21.03 -0.22
C GLN A 70 21.89 -21.74 -1.40
N MET A 71 21.21 -21.99 -2.52
CA MET A 71 21.79 -22.73 -3.64
C MET A 71 22.76 -21.87 -4.46
N GLY A 72 24.03 -22.25 -4.57
CA GLY A 72 25.04 -21.54 -5.35
C GLY A 72 25.76 -20.41 -4.60
N TRP A 73 26.54 -19.63 -5.34
CA TRP A 73 27.36 -18.53 -4.81
C TRP A 73 26.87 -17.19 -5.32
N ASP A 74 26.91 -16.17 -4.46
CA ASP A 74 26.61 -14.79 -4.80
C ASP A 74 27.88 -14.00 -5.11
N VAL A 75 27.81 -13.16 -6.13
CA VAL A 75 28.70 -12.01 -6.33
C VAL A 75 28.08 -10.84 -5.59
N VAL A 76 28.86 -10.21 -4.71
CA VAL A 76 28.39 -9.04 -3.95
C VAL A 76 28.97 -7.74 -4.46
N ASN A 77 28.13 -6.71 -4.36
CA ASN A 77 28.36 -5.37 -4.85
C ASN A 77 29.40 -4.65 -3.97
N PRO A 78 30.53 -4.17 -4.53
CA PRO A 78 31.58 -3.56 -3.72
C PRO A 78 31.34 -2.07 -3.38
N VAL A 79 30.47 -1.37 -4.11
CA VAL A 79 30.23 0.07 -4.00
C VAL A 79 28.73 0.32 -4.01
N SER A 80 28.24 1.20 -3.12
CA SER A 80 26.84 1.61 -3.18
C SER A 80 26.59 2.53 -4.37
N PHE A 81 25.54 2.26 -5.13
CA PHE A 81 25.13 3.11 -6.24
C PHE A 81 23.62 3.04 -6.44
N ARG A 82 23.07 3.98 -7.19
CA ARG A 82 21.69 3.95 -7.66
C ARG A 82 21.62 4.10 -9.17
N ALA A 83 20.63 3.47 -9.77
CA ALA A 83 20.40 3.46 -11.21
C ALA A 83 18.93 3.76 -11.51
N ARG A 84 18.65 4.52 -12.57
CA ARG A 84 17.29 4.68 -13.12
C ARG A 84 17.31 4.68 -14.63
N TRP A 85 16.21 4.22 -15.23
CA TRP A 85 16.00 4.27 -16.67
C TRP A 85 14.98 5.34 -17.04
N LEU A 86 15.28 6.16 -18.05
CA LEU A 86 14.45 7.29 -18.47
C LEU A 86 13.33 6.91 -19.45
N GLY A 87 13.24 5.63 -19.85
CA GLY A 87 12.20 5.12 -20.74
C GLY A 87 12.57 5.03 -22.22
N GLY A 88 13.75 5.51 -22.61
CA GLY A 88 14.23 5.47 -24.00
C GLY A 88 15.09 4.25 -24.34
N ALA A 89 15.38 4.06 -25.63
CA ALA A 89 16.12 2.90 -26.13
C ALA A 89 17.65 3.04 -26.05
N ALA A 90 18.18 4.24 -25.82
CA ALA A 90 19.62 4.49 -25.86
C ALA A 90 20.32 4.00 -24.57
N ALA A 91 21.60 3.66 -24.68
CA ALA A 91 22.44 3.34 -23.53
C ALA A 91 22.53 4.51 -22.52
N SER A 92 22.49 5.75 -23.03
CA SER A 92 22.47 6.97 -22.22
C SER A 92 21.18 7.21 -21.46
N ASP A 93 20.11 6.47 -21.75
CA ASP A 93 18.84 6.57 -21.03
C ASP A 93 18.89 5.84 -19.68
N ILE A 94 20.02 5.22 -19.32
CA ILE A 94 20.27 4.74 -17.96
C ILE A 94 21.18 5.74 -17.26
N GLN A 95 20.65 6.35 -16.20
CA GLN A 95 21.41 7.22 -15.32
C GLN A 95 21.94 6.42 -14.13
N LEU A 96 23.21 6.63 -13.81
CA LEU A 96 23.90 5.99 -12.70
C LEU A 96 24.53 7.04 -11.80
N GLU A 97 24.40 6.84 -10.49
CA GLU A 97 25.02 7.68 -9.47
C GLU A 97 25.69 6.82 -8.41
N ALA A 98 26.95 7.11 -8.10
CA ALA A 98 27.73 6.47 -7.06
C ALA A 98 28.70 7.49 -6.43
N ASP A 99 28.92 7.37 -5.12
CA ASP A 99 29.82 8.27 -4.37
C ASP A 99 31.31 7.85 -4.47
N ASP A 100 31.62 6.73 -5.14
CA ASP A 100 32.97 6.18 -5.26
C ASP A 100 33.50 6.30 -6.70
N SER A 101 34.70 6.86 -6.83
CA SER A 101 35.44 6.96 -8.09
C SER A 101 35.74 5.60 -8.76
N ASN A 102 35.66 4.47 -8.03
CA ASN A 102 35.85 3.11 -8.56
C ASN A 102 34.54 2.46 -9.02
N PHE A 103 33.67 3.21 -9.69
CA PHE A 103 32.37 2.76 -10.19
C PHE A 103 32.32 2.72 -11.72
N ASP A 104 32.97 1.71 -12.32
CA ASP A 104 33.06 1.53 -13.79
C ASP A 104 32.52 0.17 -14.30
N TYR A 105 32.26 -0.76 -13.38
CA TYR A 105 31.77 -2.12 -13.69
C TYR A 105 30.26 -2.19 -13.95
N VAL A 106 29.52 -1.08 -13.81
CA VAL A 106 28.08 -1.01 -14.09
C VAL A 106 27.81 0.05 -15.14
N ASN A 107 27.02 -0.28 -16.16
CA ASN A 107 26.69 0.64 -17.26
C ASN A 107 25.39 0.23 -17.99
N GLY A 108 24.95 1.06 -18.94
CA GLY A 108 23.81 0.80 -19.82
C GLY A 108 24.17 0.20 -21.18
N HIS A 109 25.23 -0.62 -21.28
CA HIS A 109 25.86 -1.02 -22.55
C HIS A 109 24.90 -1.45 -23.67
N PHE A 110 23.86 -2.23 -23.36
CA PHE A 110 22.93 -2.77 -24.35
C PHE A 110 21.78 -1.82 -24.74
N GLY A 111 21.59 -0.70 -24.03
CA GLY A 111 20.40 0.16 -24.20
C GLY A 111 19.11 -0.52 -23.76
N ASN A 112 17.96 0.02 -24.19
CA ASN A 112 16.61 -0.51 -23.93
C ASN A 112 16.33 -0.83 -22.45
N GLY A 113 16.84 0.00 -21.53
CA GLY A 113 16.66 -0.22 -20.10
C GLY A 113 17.38 -1.44 -19.54
N VAL A 114 18.45 -1.94 -20.19
CA VAL A 114 19.26 -3.04 -19.66
C VAL A 114 20.46 -2.51 -18.85
N LEU A 115 20.38 -2.64 -17.53
CA LEU A 115 21.48 -2.38 -16.60
C LEU A 115 22.46 -3.56 -16.62
N THR A 116 23.72 -3.28 -16.90
CA THR A 116 24.75 -4.29 -17.18
C THR A 116 25.86 -4.22 -16.14
N PHE A 117 26.12 -5.33 -15.46
CA PHE A 117 27.24 -5.53 -14.55
C PHE A 117 28.33 -6.36 -15.24
N GLN A 118 29.55 -5.84 -15.28
CA GLN A 118 30.72 -6.56 -15.79
C GLN A 118 31.24 -7.55 -14.76
N ILE A 119 31.38 -8.81 -15.15
CA ILE A 119 32.07 -9.84 -14.35
C ILE A 119 33.50 -9.96 -14.87
N SER A 120 34.46 -9.65 -14.01
CA SER A 120 35.91 -9.70 -14.20
C SER A 120 36.53 -11.09 -13.93
N SER A 121 35.76 -12.04 -13.38
CA SER A 121 36.20 -13.43 -13.22
C SER A 121 35.88 -14.29 -14.44
N LEU A 122 36.88 -15.01 -14.95
CA LEU A 122 36.72 -16.16 -15.84
C LEU A 122 36.48 -17.42 -15.00
N PHE A 123 35.26 -17.94 -15.04
CA PHE A 123 34.89 -19.15 -14.29
C PHE A 123 35.23 -20.42 -15.08
N ARG A 124 35.72 -21.44 -14.37
CA ARG A 124 35.94 -22.80 -14.88
C ARG A 124 35.26 -23.83 -13.98
N THR A 125 34.43 -24.68 -14.60
CA THR A 125 33.69 -25.78 -13.96
C THR A 125 34.15 -27.14 -14.52
N PRO A 126 33.78 -28.26 -13.89
CA PRO A 126 34.06 -29.58 -14.43
C PRO A 126 33.41 -29.79 -15.81
N PRO A 127 34.00 -30.65 -16.69
CA PRO A 127 33.42 -30.96 -18.00
C PRO A 127 31.94 -31.31 -17.94
N GLY A 128 31.13 -30.73 -18.84
CA GLY A 128 29.68 -30.95 -18.91
C GLY A 128 28.85 -30.17 -17.88
N THR A 129 29.48 -29.31 -17.09
CA THR A 129 28.80 -28.41 -16.12
C THR A 129 29.00 -26.97 -16.55
N GLY A 130 27.92 -26.19 -16.67
CA GLY A 130 27.98 -24.74 -16.84
C GLY A 130 27.44 -23.99 -15.62
N LEU A 131 27.39 -22.66 -15.71
CA LEU A 131 26.76 -21.81 -14.70
C LEU A 131 25.43 -21.26 -15.23
N LEU A 132 24.36 -21.53 -14.49
CA LEU A 132 23.15 -20.72 -14.56
C LEU A 132 23.40 -19.45 -13.73
N VAL A 133 23.40 -18.33 -14.42
CA VAL A 133 23.68 -16.98 -13.90
C VAL A 133 22.35 -16.22 -13.84
N SER A 134 22.01 -15.69 -12.67
CA SER A 134 20.76 -14.94 -12.46
C SER A 134 20.93 -13.89 -11.35
N GLY A 135 19.88 -13.14 -11.03
CA GLY A 135 19.82 -12.42 -9.76
C GLY A 135 19.68 -13.39 -8.57
N PRO A 136 19.92 -12.94 -7.34
CA PRO A 136 19.67 -13.76 -6.16
C PRO A 136 18.20 -14.26 -6.10
N PRO A 137 17.95 -15.56 -5.89
CA PRO A 137 16.58 -16.10 -5.81
C PRO A 137 15.81 -15.41 -4.70
N ASN A 138 14.52 -15.12 -4.91
CA ASN A 138 13.65 -14.47 -3.92
C ASN A 138 14.18 -13.11 -3.41
N ALA A 139 14.89 -12.35 -4.24
CA ALA A 139 15.34 -10.99 -3.92
C ALA A 139 14.82 -10.00 -4.99
N PRO A 140 13.49 -9.76 -5.04
CA PRO A 140 12.93 -8.81 -5.99
C PRO A 140 13.43 -7.39 -5.68
N LYS A 141 13.59 -6.59 -6.74
CA LYS A 141 13.76 -5.13 -6.64
C LYS A 141 12.63 -4.47 -7.42
N ASP A 142 12.01 -3.44 -6.85
CA ASP A 142 10.98 -2.69 -7.56
C ASP A 142 11.56 -2.06 -8.83
N GLY A 143 10.79 -2.06 -9.91
CA GLY A 143 11.19 -1.50 -11.20
C GLY A 143 12.36 -2.18 -11.91
N LEU A 144 12.90 -3.31 -11.41
CA LEU A 144 14.08 -3.96 -11.96
C LEU A 144 14.02 -5.49 -11.90
N TYR A 145 14.13 -6.13 -13.06
CA TYR A 145 14.07 -7.58 -13.21
C TYR A 145 15.42 -8.19 -13.57
N ALA A 146 15.91 -9.16 -12.78
CA ALA A 146 17.17 -9.85 -13.06
C ALA A 146 17.02 -10.86 -14.21
N LEU A 147 17.81 -10.69 -15.28
CA LEU A 147 17.80 -11.65 -16.38
C LEU A 147 18.59 -12.90 -16.01
N THR A 148 18.20 -14.04 -16.58
CA THR A 148 18.85 -15.33 -16.33
C THR A 148 19.51 -15.82 -17.62
N GLY A 149 20.76 -16.24 -17.54
CA GLY A 149 21.52 -16.81 -18.65
C GLY A 149 22.25 -18.09 -18.23
N PHE A 150 22.56 -18.94 -19.20
CA PHE A 150 23.42 -20.10 -18.99
C PHE A 150 24.76 -19.86 -19.69
N VAL A 151 25.87 -20.09 -18.97
CA VAL A 151 27.23 -19.87 -19.45
C VAL A 151 27.99 -21.18 -19.40
N GLU A 152 28.52 -21.62 -20.55
CA GLU A 152 29.29 -22.87 -20.72
C GLU A 152 30.73 -22.72 -20.19
N THR A 153 30.82 -22.59 -18.87
CA THR A 153 32.07 -22.34 -18.14
C THR A 153 33.02 -23.52 -18.12
N ASP A 154 32.66 -24.70 -18.61
CA ASP A 154 33.57 -25.83 -18.73
C ASP A 154 34.57 -25.67 -19.90
N TRP A 155 34.19 -24.94 -20.96
CA TRP A 155 35.07 -24.73 -22.12
C TRP A 155 35.26 -23.26 -22.53
N THR A 156 34.32 -22.35 -22.26
CA THR A 156 34.40 -20.97 -22.76
C THR A 156 35.68 -20.25 -22.27
N HIS A 157 36.21 -19.34 -23.09
CA HIS A 157 37.34 -18.47 -22.74
C HIS A 157 36.89 -17.04 -22.38
N ALA A 158 35.60 -16.75 -22.49
CA ALA A 158 35.04 -15.43 -22.26
C ALA A 158 34.54 -15.26 -20.82
N THR A 159 34.66 -14.03 -20.29
CA THR A 159 33.82 -13.59 -19.17
C THR A 159 32.40 -13.31 -19.66
N PHE A 160 31.50 -12.94 -18.75
CA PHE A 160 30.11 -12.61 -19.07
C PHE A 160 29.66 -11.37 -18.31
N THR A 161 28.47 -10.88 -18.61
CA THR A 161 27.83 -9.82 -17.83
C THR A 161 26.63 -10.37 -17.08
N MET A 162 26.34 -9.80 -15.91
CA MET A 162 25.05 -9.96 -15.26
C MET A 162 24.15 -8.80 -15.68
N ASN A 163 22.94 -9.08 -16.13
CA ASN A 163 22.07 -8.07 -16.75
C ASN A 163 20.72 -8.00 -16.01
N TYR A 164 20.24 -6.79 -15.83
CA TYR A 164 18.92 -6.50 -15.27
C TYR A 164 18.12 -5.64 -16.26
N LEU A 165 16.85 -5.94 -16.43
CA LEU A 165 15.92 -5.16 -17.24
C LEU A 165 15.10 -4.24 -16.34
N PHE A 166 15.14 -2.92 -16.58
CA PHE A 166 14.22 -2.00 -15.96
C PHE A 166 12.79 -2.28 -16.43
N THR A 167 11.88 -2.50 -15.51
CA THR A 167 10.44 -2.70 -15.76
C THR A 167 9.64 -1.42 -15.51
N ARG A 168 10.26 -0.41 -14.89
CA ARG A 168 9.68 0.89 -14.59
C ARG A 168 10.67 2.00 -14.94
N SER A 169 10.21 2.99 -15.70
CA SER A 169 11.00 4.19 -15.98
C SER A 169 10.88 5.22 -14.85
N TRP A 170 11.86 6.11 -14.74
CA TRP A 170 11.96 7.20 -13.75
C TRP A 170 11.96 6.76 -12.29
N HIS A 171 12.27 5.49 -12.03
CA HIS A 171 12.35 4.91 -10.70
C HIS A 171 13.82 4.63 -10.35
N TRP A 172 14.28 5.15 -9.21
CA TRP A 172 15.62 4.88 -8.71
C TRP A 172 15.68 3.51 -8.03
N VAL A 173 16.65 2.71 -8.43
CA VAL A 173 16.92 1.40 -7.84
C VAL A 173 18.32 1.43 -7.25
N GLU A 174 18.41 1.17 -5.95
CA GLU A 174 19.66 1.24 -5.20
C GLU A 174 20.29 -0.14 -5.03
N PHE A 175 21.62 -0.19 -5.05
CA PHE A 175 22.41 -1.37 -4.71
C PHE A 175 23.38 -1.01 -3.59
N ALA A 176 23.28 -1.66 -2.44
CA ALA A 176 24.13 -1.40 -1.28
C ALA A 176 25.49 -2.11 -1.39
N VAL A 177 26.48 -1.65 -0.60
CA VAL A 177 27.73 -2.39 -0.42
C VAL A 177 27.45 -3.74 0.23
N GLY A 178 28.04 -4.81 -0.31
CA GLY A 178 27.88 -6.18 0.17
C GLY A 178 26.54 -6.84 -0.20
N GLU A 179 25.70 -6.15 -0.98
CA GLU A 179 24.47 -6.70 -1.53
C GLU A 179 24.75 -7.66 -2.68
N SER A 180 24.04 -8.79 -2.75
CA SER A 180 24.17 -9.74 -3.84
C SER A 180 23.48 -9.22 -5.10
N PHE A 181 24.18 -9.18 -6.24
CA PHE A 181 23.60 -8.79 -7.53
C PHE A 181 23.69 -9.89 -8.59
N CYS A 182 24.43 -10.97 -8.34
CA CYS A 182 24.56 -12.07 -9.27
C CYS A 182 24.65 -13.38 -8.49
N ARG A 183 23.94 -14.40 -8.96
CA ARG A 183 23.86 -15.75 -8.41
C ARG A 183 24.44 -16.73 -9.43
N LEU A 184 25.37 -17.57 -8.98
CA LEU A 184 26.05 -18.59 -9.77
C LEU A 184 25.62 -19.99 -9.30
N ILE A 185 24.89 -20.72 -10.14
CA ILE A 185 24.43 -22.08 -9.86
C ILE A 185 25.01 -23.05 -10.90
N PRO A 186 25.88 -24.00 -10.48
CA PRO A 186 26.33 -25.05 -11.39
C PRO A 186 25.18 -25.94 -11.83
N VAL A 187 25.02 -26.12 -13.15
CA VAL A 187 24.00 -26.97 -13.76
C VAL A 187 24.66 -27.84 -14.83
N ALA A 188 24.27 -29.11 -14.89
CA ALA A 188 24.66 -30.04 -15.94
C ALA A 188 23.47 -30.24 -16.91
N PRO A 189 23.44 -29.56 -18.07
CA PRO A 189 22.29 -29.63 -18.99
C PRO A 189 21.98 -31.05 -19.45
N GLN A 190 23.01 -31.88 -19.63
CA GLN A 190 22.85 -33.28 -20.04
C GLN A 190 21.95 -34.06 -19.07
N GLN A 191 22.03 -33.82 -17.75
CA GLN A 191 21.15 -34.48 -16.78
C GLN A 191 19.68 -34.11 -16.96
N ILE A 192 19.40 -32.91 -17.50
CA ILE A 192 18.05 -32.46 -17.82
C ILE A 192 17.59 -33.10 -19.14
N GLU A 193 18.46 -33.15 -20.14
CA GLU A 193 18.18 -33.74 -21.47
C GLU A 193 17.93 -35.25 -21.41
N GLU A 194 18.56 -35.96 -20.47
CA GLU A 194 18.38 -37.41 -20.26
C GLU A 194 17.03 -37.76 -19.61
N LEU A 195 16.29 -36.78 -19.06
CA LEU A 195 14.98 -37.02 -18.46
C LEU A 195 13.92 -37.31 -19.53
N GLN A 196 13.31 -38.49 -19.46
CA GLN A 196 12.11 -38.78 -20.23
C GLN A 196 10.88 -38.19 -19.52
N ALA A 197 10.33 -37.11 -20.06
CA ALA A 197 9.11 -36.50 -19.53
C ALA A 197 7.89 -37.39 -19.83
N VAL A 198 7.19 -37.81 -18.78
CA VAL A 198 5.97 -38.63 -18.87
C VAL A 198 4.88 -37.97 -18.05
N GLN A 199 3.69 -37.82 -18.64
CA GLN A 199 2.49 -37.34 -17.95
C GLN A 199 1.51 -38.50 -17.78
N VAL A 200 1.13 -38.79 -16.53
CA VAL A 200 0.23 -39.90 -16.20
C VAL A 200 -0.90 -39.38 -15.30
N PRO A 201 -2.16 -39.78 -15.51
CA PRO A 201 -3.25 -39.50 -14.58
C PRO A 201 -2.95 -40.03 -13.17
N LEU A 202 -3.29 -39.26 -12.13
CA LEU A 202 -3.05 -39.66 -10.74
C LEU A 202 -3.76 -40.98 -10.36
N ASP A 203 -4.88 -41.28 -11.00
CA ASP A 203 -5.68 -42.49 -10.78
C ASP A 203 -4.93 -43.78 -11.18
N GLU A 204 -3.94 -43.69 -12.07
CA GLU A 204 -3.07 -44.83 -12.42
C GLU A 204 -2.04 -45.13 -11.31
N ALA A 205 -1.90 -44.24 -10.32
CA ALA A 205 -1.08 -44.42 -9.13
C ALA A 205 -1.97 -44.45 -7.86
N PRO A 206 -2.78 -45.50 -7.63
CA PRO A 206 -3.85 -45.49 -6.62
C PRO A 206 -3.37 -45.26 -5.18
N LYS A 207 -2.15 -45.71 -4.85
CA LYS A 207 -1.53 -45.43 -3.55
C LYS A 207 -1.22 -43.95 -3.36
N LEU A 208 -0.72 -43.28 -4.40
CA LEU A 208 -0.42 -41.86 -4.38
C LEU A 208 -1.71 -41.03 -4.39
N ALA A 209 -2.71 -41.43 -5.18
CA ALA A 209 -4.03 -40.80 -5.21
C ALA A 209 -4.68 -40.77 -3.82
N ARG A 210 -4.61 -41.89 -3.09
CA ARG A 210 -5.12 -41.98 -1.72
C ARG A 210 -4.39 -41.01 -0.77
N LYS A 211 -3.05 -41.03 -0.77
CA LYS A 211 -2.25 -40.11 0.07
C LYS A 211 -2.54 -38.65 -0.25
N HIS A 212 -2.62 -38.29 -1.53
CA HIS A 212 -2.97 -36.93 -1.95
C HIS A 212 -4.36 -36.50 -1.44
N LYS A 213 -5.35 -37.39 -1.49
CA LYS A 213 -6.70 -37.12 -0.99
C LYS A 213 -6.71 -36.90 0.53
N GLU A 214 -5.98 -37.72 1.29
CA GLU A 214 -5.84 -37.60 2.75
C GLU A 214 -5.15 -36.28 3.13
N TRP A 215 -4.04 -35.95 2.47
CA TRP A 215 -3.34 -34.68 2.63
C TRP A 215 -4.24 -33.48 2.29
N SER A 216 -4.96 -33.52 1.16
CA SER A 216 -5.82 -32.43 0.68
C SER A 216 -6.98 -32.15 1.66
N ALA A 217 -7.62 -33.21 2.16
CA ALA A 217 -8.66 -33.09 3.18
C ALA A 217 -8.12 -32.42 4.46
N GLY A 218 -6.97 -32.89 4.96
CA GLY A 218 -6.33 -32.30 6.15
C GLY A 218 -5.85 -30.85 5.96
N ARG A 219 -5.41 -30.50 4.75
CA ARG A 219 -5.01 -29.12 4.38
C ARG A 219 -6.21 -28.18 4.35
N ASN A 220 -7.31 -28.60 3.73
CA ASN A 220 -8.54 -27.82 3.64
C ASN A 220 -9.16 -27.57 5.02
N ASP A 221 -9.17 -28.60 5.87
CA ASP A 221 -9.65 -28.48 7.24
C ASP A 221 -8.79 -27.53 8.07
N PHE A 222 -7.45 -27.60 7.94
CA PHE A 222 -6.54 -26.68 8.62
C PHE A 222 -6.71 -25.23 8.16
N ASN A 223 -6.77 -24.98 6.85
CA ASN A 223 -6.92 -23.64 6.30
C ASN A 223 -8.27 -23.00 6.67
N ARG A 224 -9.35 -23.77 6.65
CA ARG A 224 -10.68 -23.32 7.08
C ARG A 224 -10.67 -22.87 8.54
N ASN A 225 -9.99 -23.62 9.40
CA ASN A 225 -9.91 -23.30 10.82
C ASN A 225 -8.89 -22.18 11.12
N MET A 226 -7.85 -21.98 10.31
CA MET A 226 -6.89 -20.87 10.43
C MET A 226 -7.53 -19.48 10.26
N LYS A 227 -8.58 -19.37 9.43
CA LYS A 227 -9.33 -18.11 9.25
C LYS A 227 -10.11 -17.68 10.50
N ASN A 228 -10.33 -18.60 11.44
CA ASN A 228 -10.88 -18.31 12.75
C ASN A 228 -9.70 -18.01 13.70
N PRO A 229 -9.48 -16.74 14.11
CA PRO A 229 -8.37 -16.32 14.98
C PRO A 229 -8.34 -17.05 16.34
N TRP A 230 -9.44 -17.70 16.72
CA TRP A 230 -9.66 -18.33 18.00
C TRP A 230 -9.55 -19.87 17.94
N SER A 231 -9.17 -20.45 16.79
CA SER A 231 -8.99 -21.90 16.66
C SER A 231 -7.65 -22.41 17.21
N GLN A 232 -7.58 -23.69 17.58
CA GLN A 232 -6.30 -24.34 17.91
C GLN A 232 -5.32 -24.29 16.74
N GLN A 233 -5.81 -24.30 15.50
CA GLN A 233 -5.01 -24.21 14.29
C GLN A 233 -4.42 -22.80 14.11
N ALA A 234 -5.19 -21.75 14.41
CA ALA A 234 -4.70 -20.37 14.47
C ALA A 234 -3.64 -20.21 15.57
N THR A 235 -3.81 -20.87 16.72
CA THR A 235 -2.81 -20.91 17.80
C THR A 235 -1.53 -21.68 17.38
N ALA A 236 -1.67 -22.75 16.59
CA ALA A 236 -0.55 -23.51 16.03
C ALA A 236 0.21 -22.74 14.93
N GLY A 237 -0.44 -21.74 14.32
CA GLY A 237 0.11 -20.74 13.40
C GLY A 237 0.44 -21.25 11.99
N TRP A 238 0.84 -22.52 11.82
CA TRP A 238 1.07 -23.17 10.52
C TRP A 238 1.38 -24.68 10.64
N GLN A 239 1.23 -25.43 9.54
CA GLN A 239 1.55 -26.86 9.47
C GLN A 239 3.05 -27.11 9.21
N LYS A 240 3.70 -27.88 10.09
CA LYS A 240 5.17 -28.12 10.07
C LYS A 240 5.61 -29.44 9.43
N LYS A 241 4.71 -30.30 8.96
CA LYS A 241 5.04 -31.67 8.48
C LYS A 241 6.13 -31.67 7.41
N TYR A 242 5.95 -30.89 6.33
CA TYR A 242 6.97 -30.76 5.28
C TYR A 242 8.29 -30.20 5.83
N PHE A 243 8.23 -29.19 6.70
CA PHE A 243 9.42 -28.59 7.32
C PHE A 243 10.22 -29.62 8.14
N GLN A 244 9.52 -30.53 8.82
CA GLN A 244 10.10 -31.60 9.64
C GLN A 244 10.52 -32.84 8.83
N GLY A 245 10.20 -32.89 7.53
CA GLY A 245 10.43 -34.04 6.66
C GLY A 245 9.57 -35.24 7.06
N LEU A 246 8.34 -35.00 7.51
CA LEU A 246 7.40 -36.06 7.91
C LEU A 246 6.42 -36.35 6.77
N ASP A 247 6.23 -37.64 6.48
CA ASP A 247 5.13 -38.16 5.68
C ASP A 247 3.79 -38.03 6.44
N ASP A 248 2.66 -38.27 5.76
CA ASP A 248 1.34 -38.13 6.38
C ASP A 248 1.15 -39.02 7.60
N ASP A 249 1.77 -40.20 7.55
CA ASP A 249 1.79 -41.25 8.58
C ASP A 249 2.76 -40.91 9.75
N GLY A 250 3.46 -39.77 9.70
CA GLY A 250 4.44 -39.34 10.70
C GLY A 250 5.84 -39.93 10.53
N THR A 251 6.10 -40.66 9.43
CA THR A 251 7.41 -41.24 9.13
C THR A 251 8.38 -40.16 8.65
N LYS A 252 9.60 -40.13 9.18
CA LYS A 252 10.63 -39.16 8.79
C LYS A 252 11.40 -39.60 7.54
N LEU A 253 11.49 -38.73 6.54
CA LEU A 253 12.26 -38.94 5.32
C LEU A 253 13.76 -38.76 5.59
N ALA A 254 14.58 -39.73 5.16
CA ALA A 254 16.01 -39.79 5.47
C ALA A 254 16.81 -38.64 4.85
N ASP A 255 16.49 -38.24 3.62
CA ASP A 255 17.27 -37.28 2.82
C ASP A 255 16.61 -35.89 2.70
N HIS A 256 15.71 -35.54 3.63
CA HIS A 256 15.03 -34.24 3.63
C HIS A 256 16.01 -33.10 3.89
N ARG A 257 16.16 -32.19 2.91
CA ARG A 257 17.11 -31.07 3.00
C ARG A 257 16.46 -29.83 3.58
N THR A 258 16.99 -29.34 4.70
CA THR A 258 16.61 -28.05 5.28
C THR A 258 17.64 -26.95 5.06
N HIS A 259 18.88 -27.32 4.71
CA HIS A 259 20.00 -26.41 4.49
C HIS A 259 20.93 -26.93 3.38
N VAL A 260 21.59 -26.00 2.69
CA VAL A 260 22.65 -26.30 1.72
C VAL A 260 23.99 -25.84 2.30
N ARG A 261 25.00 -26.70 2.30
CA ARG A 261 26.35 -26.37 2.77
C ARG A 261 27.28 -26.25 1.56
N LEU A 262 27.82 -25.05 1.35
CA LEU A 262 28.74 -24.76 0.25
C LEU A 262 30.10 -24.33 0.79
N SER A 263 31.16 -24.73 0.11
CA SER A 263 32.52 -24.26 0.36
C SER A 263 32.66 -22.79 -0.03
N ARG A 264 33.51 -22.04 0.67
CA ARG A 264 33.90 -20.68 0.24
C ARG A 264 34.99 -20.76 -0.82
N PHE A 265 35.07 -19.78 -1.72
CA PHE A 265 36.24 -19.61 -2.58
C PHE A 265 37.44 -19.23 -1.72
N THR A 266 38.52 -20.02 -1.78
CA THR A 266 39.77 -19.79 -1.02
C THR A 266 40.78 -19.07 -1.92
N GLY A 267 41.20 -17.84 -1.57
CA GLY A 267 42.21 -17.09 -2.33
C GLY A 267 41.93 -15.60 -2.55
N ALA A 268 40.75 -15.09 -2.18
CA ALA A 268 40.50 -13.64 -2.22
C ALA A 268 41.29 -12.94 -1.11
N THR A 269 42.44 -12.36 -1.44
CA THR A 269 43.12 -11.34 -0.63
C THR A 269 42.32 -10.03 -0.73
N GLY A 270 41.12 -10.03 -0.15
CA GLY A 270 40.38 -8.83 0.24
C GLY A 270 40.37 -8.74 1.77
N PRO A 271 40.20 -7.55 2.37
CA PRO A 271 40.24 -7.39 3.82
C PRO A 271 39.28 -8.36 4.50
N SER A 272 39.71 -8.95 5.61
CA SER A 272 38.90 -9.93 6.32
C SER A 272 37.59 -9.27 6.76
N PHE A 273 36.46 -9.97 6.54
CA PHE A 273 35.12 -9.49 6.88
C PHE A 273 35.01 -8.98 8.33
N ALA A 274 35.84 -9.49 9.26
CA ALA A 274 35.87 -9.08 10.65
C ALA A 274 36.32 -7.61 10.86
N GLU A 275 37.09 -7.04 9.93
CA GLU A 275 37.56 -5.65 10.02
C GLU A 275 36.55 -4.66 9.42
N ALA A 276 35.80 -5.06 8.38
CA ALA A 276 34.72 -4.26 7.80
C ALA A 276 33.46 -4.19 8.71
N THR A 277 33.25 -5.20 9.57
CA THR A 277 32.07 -5.25 10.45
C THR A 277 32.19 -4.48 11.77
N LYS A 278 33.36 -3.92 12.12
CA LYS A 278 33.54 -3.19 13.39
C LYS A 278 32.77 -1.86 13.48
N GLY A 279 32.16 -1.40 12.39
CA GLY A 279 31.23 -0.27 12.38
C GLY A 279 29.74 -0.62 12.15
N VAL A 280 29.40 -1.89 11.92
CA VAL A 280 28.06 -2.28 11.41
C VAL A 280 27.14 -2.82 12.53
N ALA A 281 27.67 -3.04 13.73
CA ALA A 281 26.88 -3.49 14.88
C ALA A 281 26.14 -2.34 15.60
N LYS A 282 25.32 -1.58 14.86
CA LYS A 282 24.19 -0.79 15.40
C LYS A 282 23.21 -0.22 14.36
N ALA A 283 23.03 -0.87 13.21
CA ALA A 283 21.89 -0.58 12.32
C ALA A 283 20.83 -1.70 12.48
N GLY A 284 20.36 -1.87 13.71
CA GLY A 284 19.34 -2.84 14.09
C GLY A 284 17.99 -2.18 14.27
N ALA A 285 17.42 -1.67 13.19
CA ALA A 285 16.00 -1.36 12.97
C ALA A 285 15.85 -1.06 11.48
N SER A 286 15.11 -1.86 10.71
CA SER A 286 14.77 -1.51 9.33
C SER A 286 13.79 -0.34 9.36
N THR A 287 14.31 0.88 9.30
CA THR A 287 13.50 2.05 8.98
C THR A 287 13.31 2.04 7.47
N MET A 288 12.07 1.84 7.00
CA MET A 288 11.68 2.14 5.62
C MET A 288 12.25 3.52 5.22
N SER A 289 12.64 3.71 3.96
CA SER A 289 13.09 5.02 3.52
C SER A 289 11.95 6.05 3.72
N PRO A 290 12.24 7.33 4.01
CA PRO A 290 11.21 8.35 4.10
C PRO A 290 10.30 8.41 2.85
N ALA A 291 10.83 8.13 1.66
CA ALA A 291 10.07 8.07 0.42
C ALA A 291 9.05 6.92 0.44
N ASP A 292 9.49 5.73 0.85
CA ASP A 292 8.62 4.57 0.97
C ASP A 292 7.53 4.80 2.00
N VAL A 293 7.88 5.35 3.18
CA VAL A 293 6.92 5.71 4.22
C VAL A 293 5.85 6.67 3.68
N LEU A 294 6.25 7.73 2.98
CA LEU A 294 5.34 8.75 2.47
C LEU A 294 4.43 8.24 1.36
N TRP A 295 4.92 7.42 0.43
CA TRP A 295 4.24 7.18 -0.85
C TRP A 295 3.90 5.72 -1.14
N HIS A 296 4.68 4.75 -0.65
CA HIS A 296 4.60 3.35 -1.09
C HIS A 296 4.20 2.37 0.01
N ASP A 297 4.35 2.72 1.29
CA ASP A 297 3.99 1.86 2.41
C ASP A 297 2.47 1.63 2.44
N GLN A 298 2.02 0.48 1.94
CA GLN A 298 0.62 0.05 2.03
C GLN A 298 0.31 -0.64 3.37
N THR A 299 1.33 -1.05 4.13
CA THR A 299 1.16 -1.74 5.42
C THR A 299 0.57 -0.83 6.48
N CYS A 300 0.68 0.49 6.26
CA CYS A 300 0.13 1.52 7.10
C CYS A 300 -1.39 1.25 7.34
N PHE A 301 -2.19 1.08 6.29
CA PHE A 301 -3.62 0.80 6.43
C PHE A 301 -3.92 -0.57 7.08
N ALA A 302 -3.18 -1.61 6.70
CA ALA A 302 -3.35 -2.96 7.27
C ALA A 302 -3.04 -2.99 8.78
N THR A 303 -2.00 -2.28 9.21
CA THR A 303 -1.62 -2.17 10.63
C THR A 303 -2.72 -1.48 11.44
N ARG A 304 -3.37 -0.45 10.87
CA ARG A 304 -4.52 0.22 11.50
C ARG A 304 -5.68 -0.75 11.73
N GLN A 305 -6.01 -1.57 10.73
CA GLN A 305 -7.07 -2.57 10.79
C GLN A 305 -6.76 -3.66 11.83
N GLN A 306 -5.51 -4.13 11.89
CA GLN A 306 -5.09 -5.10 12.91
C GLN A 306 -5.19 -4.52 14.33
N LYS A 307 -4.74 -3.26 14.53
CA LYS A 307 -4.87 -2.55 15.81
C LYS A 307 -6.35 -2.45 16.22
N GLN A 308 -7.24 -2.09 15.29
CA GLN A 308 -8.68 -2.00 15.53
C GLN A 308 -9.28 -3.34 16.00
N ALA A 309 -8.99 -4.45 15.30
CA ALA A 309 -9.48 -5.77 15.69
C ALA A 309 -9.00 -6.16 17.11
N ASN A 310 -7.73 -5.87 17.42
CA ASN A 310 -7.17 -6.13 18.75
C ASN A 310 -7.84 -5.27 19.83
N VAL A 311 -8.11 -4.00 19.57
CA VAL A 311 -8.81 -3.10 20.50
C VAL A 311 -10.23 -3.61 20.77
N LEU A 312 -10.97 -4.01 19.73
CA LEU A 312 -12.33 -4.54 19.88
C LEU A 312 -12.36 -5.79 20.78
N VAL A 313 -11.43 -6.72 20.57
CA VAL A 313 -11.29 -7.91 21.43
C VAL A 313 -10.90 -7.51 22.85
N GLY A 314 -9.99 -6.54 22.99
CA GLY A 314 -9.58 -5.99 24.28
C GLY A 314 -10.76 -5.43 25.07
N ILE A 315 -11.66 -4.69 24.42
CA ILE A 315 -12.90 -4.18 25.01
C ILE A 315 -13.76 -5.33 25.55
N ALA A 316 -14.04 -6.34 24.71
CA ALA A 316 -14.84 -7.50 25.13
C ALA A 316 -14.19 -8.26 26.30
N HIS A 317 -12.86 -8.42 26.28
CA HIS A 317 -12.13 -9.07 27.36
C HIS A 317 -12.19 -8.29 28.67
N VAL A 318 -12.03 -6.97 28.64
CA VAL A 318 -12.15 -6.10 29.83
C VAL A 318 -13.56 -6.21 30.42
N LEU A 319 -14.59 -6.10 29.59
CA LEU A 319 -15.98 -6.18 30.03
C LEU A 319 -16.34 -7.54 30.63
N ARG A 320 -15.86 -8.65 30.04
CA ARG A 320 -16.08 -10.02 30.57
C ARG A 320 -15.50 -10.25 31.97
N ARG A 321 -14.45 -9.52 32.34
CA ARG A 321 -13.81 -9.63 33.66
C ARG A 321 -14.48 -8.78 34.73
N SER A 322 -15.51 -8.00 34.37
CA SER A 322 -16.23 -7.19 35.34
C SER A 322 -17.28 -8.04 36.07
N ASP A 323 -17.23 -8.05 37.40
CA ASP A 323 -18.17 -8.80 38.25
C ASP A 323 -19.57 -8.16 38.32
N ALA A 324 -19.68 -6.87 37.99
CA ALA A 324 -20.92 -6.10 37.99
C ALA A 324 -21.15 -5.45 36.62
N ARG A 325 -21.57 -6.27 35.65
CA ARG A 325 -21.86 -5.82 34.28
C ARG A 325 -23.23 -5.16 34.19
N THR A 326 -23.34 -4.10 33.39
CA THR A 326 -24.62 -3.49 33.05
C THR A 326 -25.33 -4.29 31.95
N ASP A 327 -26.65 -4.11 31.80
CA ASP A 327 -27.41 -4.73 30.70
C ASP A 327 -26.84 -4.37 29.32
N ASP A 328 -26.30 -3.15 29.18
CA ASP A 328 -25.72 -2.64 27.93
C ASP A 328 -24.41 -3.32 27.56
N GLU A 329 -23.57 -3.55 28.57
CA GLU A 329 -22.33 -4.31 28.41
C GLU A 329 -22.66 -5.76 28.04
N GLN A 330 -23.73 -6.35 28.59
CA GLN A 330 -24.17 -7.69 28.24
C GLN A 330 -24.71 -7.76 26.80
N VAL A 331 -25.53 -6.79 26.38
CA VAL A 331 -26.03 -6.69 24.99
C VAL A 331 -24.86 -6.62 24.00
N PHE A 332 -23.84 -5.80 24.30
CA PHE A 332 -22.63 -5.74 23.49
C PHE A 332 -21.93 -7.10 23.42
N LEU A 333 -21.67 -7.76 24.55
CA LEU A 333 -20.95 -9.03 24.58
C LEU A 333 -21.67 -10.14 23.80
N ASP A 334 -23.00 -10.23 23.97
CA ASP A 334 -23.81 -11.22 23.26
C ASP A 334 -23.80 -10.99 21.74
N SER A 335 -23.88 -9.72 21.33
CA SER A 335 -23.82 -9.33 19.93
C SER A 335 -22.43 -9.52 19.33
N PHE A 336 -21.38 -9.21 20.11
CA PHE A 336 -20.00 -9.47 19.77
C PHE A 336 -19.76 -10.95 19.51
N ASP A 337 -20.24 -11.85 20.38
CA ASP A 337 -20.08 -13.30 20.21
C ASP A 337 -20.77 -13.82 18.94
N ARG A 338 -21.96 -13.31 18.62
CA ARG A 338 -22.65 -13.65 17.36
C ARG A 338 -21.94 -13.08 16.13
N PHE A 339 -21.42 -11.85 16.23
CA PHE A 339 -20.67 -11.22 15.15
C PHE A 339 -19.39 -11.98 14.82
N ILE A 340 -18.56 -12.31 15.82
CA ILE A 340 -17.30 -13.03 15.58
C ILE A 340 -17.51 -14.49 15.13
N ALA A 341 -18.67 -15.08 15.42
CA ALA A 341 -19.04 -16.40 14.94
C ALA A 341 -19.54 -16.40 13.48
N ALA A 342 -19.63 -15.24 12.83
CA ALA A 342 -19.96 -15.14 11.41
C ALA A 342 -18.81 -15.60 10.51
N ASP A 343 -19.10 -15.69 9.21
CA ASP A 343 -18.09 -16.03 8.21
C ASP A 343 -16.90 -15.04 8.29
N PRO A 344 -15.64 -15.51 8.36
CA PRO A 344 -14.48 -14.64 8.54
C PRO A 344 -14.31 -13.56 7.46
N ASP A 345 -14.68 -13.85 6.21
CA ASP A 345 -14.55 -12.89 5.12
C ASP A 345 -15.61 -11.77 5.28
N ILE A 346 -16.79 -12.10 5.81
CA ILE A 346 -17.83 -11.12 6.19
C ILE A 346 -17.41 -10.28 7.40
N VAL A 347 -16.83 -10.92 8.42
CA VAL A 347 -16.31 -10.21 9.61
C VAL A 347 -15.24 -9.21 9.18
N TYR A 348 -14.33 -9.61 8.29
CA TYR A 348 -13.31 -8.73 7.73
C TYR A 348 -13.90 -7.57 6.93
N GLU A 349 -14.91 -7.81 6.08
CA GLU A 349 -15.61 -6.76 5.34
C GLU A 349 -16.21 -5.71 6.28
N VAL A 350 -16.85 -6.13 7.38
CA VAL A 350 -17.46 -5.21 8.36
C VAL A 350 -16.39 -4.53 9.24
N LEU A 351 -15.31 -5.22 9.61
CA LEU A 351 -14.21 -4.64 10.40
C LEU A 351 -13.55 -3.47 9.67
N THR A 352 -13.45 -3.57 8.34
CA THR A 352 -12.84 -2.56 7.49
C THR A 352 -13.79 -1.40 7.14
N GLU A 353 -14.99 -1.35 7.71
CA GLU A 353 -15.91 -0.23 7.54
C GLU A 353 -15.48 1.00 8.35
N PRO A 354 -15.51 2.22 7.76
CA PRO A 354 -15.13 3.45 8.47
C PRO A 354 -15.87 3.62 9.81
N ARG A 355 -17.17 3.32 9.83
CA ARG A 355 -18.01 3.43 11.04
C ARG A 355 -17.61 2.45 12.15
N MET A 356 -17.17 1.25 11.79
CA MET A 356 -16.69 0.25 12.77
C MET A 356 -15.40 0.72 13.43
N TYR A 357 -14.53 1.38 12.67
CA TYR A 357 -13.31 1.98 13.19
C TYR A 357 -13.60 3.09 14.20
N CYS A 358 -14.46 4.05 13.81
CA CYS A 358 -14.88 5.15 14.67
C CYS A 358 -15.52 4.63 15.97
N TRP A 359 -16.46 3.69 15.86
CA TRP A 359 -17.12 3.06 17.00
C TRP A 359 -16.10 2.41 17.94
N THR A 360 -15.16 1.63 17.41
CA THR A 360 -14.17 0.92 18.24
C THR A 360 -13.29 1.91 19.03
N ARG A 361 -12.88 3.02 18.42
CA ARG A 361 -12.09 4.06 19.10
C ARG A 361 -12.88 4.78 20.17
N LEU A 362 -14.12 5.17 19.88
CA LEU A 362 -15.01 5.81 20.86
C LEU A 362 -15.27 4.88 22.04
N ALA A 363 -15.59 3.61 21.79
CA ALA A 363 -15.79 2.61 22.84
C ALA A 363 -14.56 2.49 23.75
N PHE A 364 -13.36 2.40 23.18
CA PHE A 364 -12.11 2.34 23.95
C PHE A 364 -11.89 3.61 24.79
N ALA A 365 -12.04 4.79 24.19
CA ALA A 365 -11.85 6.07 24.88
C ALA A 365 -12.88 6.30 25.99
N LEU A 366 -14.15 5.95 25.75
CA LEU A 366 -15.22 6.02 26.75
C LEU A 366 -14.98 5.04 27.90
N LEU A 367 -14.50 3.82 27.62
CA LEU A 367 -14.11 2.88 28.66
C LEU A 367 -12.99 3.41 29.54
N ASP A 368 -11.97 4.04 28.96
CA ASP A 368 -10.89 4.67 29.71
C ASP A 368 -11.41 5.82 30.60
N VAL A 369 -12.29 6.69 30.07
CA VAL A 369 -12.93 7.77 30.82
C VAL A 369 -13.80 7.26 31.98
N VAL A 370 -14.53 6.15 31.78
CA VAL A 370 -15.43 5.56 32.80
C VAL A 370 -14.67 4.76 33.84
N ARG A 371 -13.74 3.89 33.41
CA ARG A 371 -13.06 2.92 34.30
C ARG A 371 -11.82 3.50 34.95
N ASN A 372 -11.08 4.37 34.27
CA ASN A 372 -9.83 4.96 34.76
C ASN A 372 -9.97 6.44 35.15
N ASN A 373 -11.16 7.03 35.00
CA ASN A 373 -11.44 8.44 35.31
C ASN A 373 -10.56 9.43 34.52
N SER A 374 -10.11 9.03 33.33
CA SER A 374 -9.30 9.86 32.43
C SER A 374 -10.05 11.11 31.95
N ALA A 375 -9.31 12.13 31.52
CA ALA A 375 -9.88 13.31 30.88
C ALA A 375 -10.51 12.98 29.52
N ARG A 376 -11.59 13.67 29.16
CA ARG A 376 -12.21 13.54 27.83
C ARG A 376 -11.32 14.19 26.79
N SER A 377 -11.03 13.50 25.70
CA SER A 377 -10.47 14.14 24.50
C SER A 377 -11.52 15.06 23.86
N PRO A 378 -11.12 16.04 23.02
CA PRO A 378 -12.07 16.85 22.25
C PRO A 378 -13.09 15.99 21.50
N PHE A 379 -12.63 14.94 20.82
CA PHE A 379 -13.50 14.01 20.10
C PHE A 379 -14.54 13.31 20.99
N VAL A 380 -14.17 12.90 22.21
CA VAL A 380 -15.13 12.32 23.17
C VAL A 380 -16.09 13.39 23.69
N SER A 381 -15.64 14.63 23.89
CA SER A 381 -16.49 15.74 24.29
C SER A 381 -17.53 16.07 23.22
N ASP A 382 -17.11 16.21 21.95
CA ASP A 382 -18.00 16.45 20.80
C ASP A 382 -19.04 15.33 20.67
N TYR A 383 -18.63 14.08 20.87
CA TYR A 383 -19.55 12.94 20.88
C TYR A 383 -20.56 13.02 22.03
N CYS A 384 -20.13 13.31 23.25
CA CYS A 384 -21.02 13.49 24.40
C CYS A 384 -22.04 14.61 24.16
N GLU A 385 -21.58 15.77 23.65
CA GLU A 385 -22.44 16.90 23.30
C GLU A 385 -23.47 16.52 22.23
N ALA A 386 -23.04 15.86 21.16
CA ALA A 386 -23.91 15.40 20.08
C ALA A 386 -24.97 14.39 20.56
N THR A 387 -24.67 13.58 21.57
CA THR A 387 -25.62 12.63 22.17
C THR A 387 -26.55 13.24 23.22
N GLY A 388 -26.26 14.46 23.70
CA GLY A 388 -27.00 15.15 24.76
C GLY A 388 -26.86 14.52 26.15
N GLU A 389 -25.93 13.58 26.33
CA GLU A 389 -25.74 12.81 27.57
C GLU A 389 -24.48 13.31 28.30
N SER A 390 -24.64 13.72 29.56
CA SER A 390 -23.54 14.25 30.37
C SER A 390 -22.90 13.21 31.31
N ASP A 391 -23.68 12.20 31.72
CA ASP A 391 -23.22 11.14 32.61
C ASP A 391 -22.30 10.14 31.88
N ARG A 392 -21.15 9.84 32.49
CA ARG A 392 -20.09 9.05 31.86
C ARG A 392 -20.53 7.60 31.61
N ALA A 393 -21.24 6.99 32.56
CA ALA A 393 -21.68 5.59 32.46
C ALA A 393 -22.81 5.44 31.44
N SER A 394 -23.76 6.39 31.43
CA SER A 394 -24.85 6.48 30.45
C SER A 394 -24.34 6.56 29.01
N VAL A 395 -23.37 7.44 28.74
CA VAL A 395 -22.79 7.61 27.40
C VAL A 395 -22.12 6.31 26.92
N LEU A 396 -21.33 5.65 27.78
CA LEU A 396 -20.69 4.39 27.44
C LEU A 396 -21.73 3.29 27.15
N GLY A 397 -22.74 3.13 28.00
CA GLY A 397 -23.81 2.15 27.81
C GLY A 397 -24.57 2.38 26.50
N ARG A 398 -24.93 3.63 26.20
CA ARG A 398 -25.57 4.02 24.93
C ARG A 398 -24.70 3.67 23.73
N HIS A 399 -23.40 3.93 23.81
CA HIS A 399 -22.46 3.63 22.73
C HIS A 399 -22.29 2.12 22.51
N LEU A 400 -22.15 1.35 23.59
CA LEU A 400 -22.05 -0.12 23.54
C LEU A 400 -23.31 -0.76 22.92
N ARG A 401 -24.50 -0.22 23.23
CA ARG A 401 -25.77 -0.63 22.63
C ARG A 401 -25.90 -0.40 21.12
N GLN A 402 -24.96 0.30 20.48
CA GLN A 402 -24.93 0.47 19.02
C GLN A 402 -24.24 -0.70 18.30
N PHE A 403 -23.47 -1.54 19.01
CA PHE A 403 -22.74 -2.65 18.39
C PHE A 403 -23.59 -3.65 17.59
N PRO A 404 -24.86 -3.96 17.98
CA PRO A 404 -25.72 -4.82 17.19
C PRO A 404 -25.94 -4.37 15.74
N LEU A 405 -25.62 -3.12 15.39
CA LEU A 405 -25.55 -2.66 14.01
C LEU A 405 -24.53 -3.45 13.15
N PHE A 406 -23.39 -3.85 13.72
CA PHE A 406 -22.36 -4.64 13.03
C PHE A 406 -22.74 -6.12 12.95
N GLU A 407 -23.45 -6.64 13.95
CA GLU A 407 -24.10 -7.96 13.87
C GLU A 407 -25.15 -7.98 12.75
N LEU A 408 -26.01 -6.95 12.67
CA LEU A 408 -26.98 -6.77 11.59
C LEU A 408 -26.29 -6.73 10.23
N SER A 409 -25.19 -5.98 10.12
CA SER A 409 -24.39 -5.87 8.90
C SER A 409 -23.89 -7.25 8.44
N ALA A 410 -23.31 -8.03 9.36
CA ALA A 410 -22.84 -9.38 9.06
C ALA A 410 -23.99 -10.33 8.69
N ALA A 411 -25.14 -10.24 9.36
CA ALA A 411 -26.33 -11.02 9.06
C ALA A 411 -26.86 -10.71 7.65
N MET A 412 -26.99 -9.43 7.29
CA MET A 412 -27.45 -9.00 5.98
C MET A 412 -26.49 -9.39 4.85
N LEU A 413 -25.18 -9.21 5.04
CA LEU A 413 -24.17 -9.61 4.05
C LEU A 413 -24.12 -11.13 3.85
N SER A 414 -24.32 -11.90 4.92
CA SER A 414 -24.38 -13.38 4.85
C SER A 414 -25.77 -13.93 4.50
N LYS A 415 -26.78 -13.07 4.33
CA LYS A 415 -28.20 -13.45 4.14
C LYS A 415 -28.72 -14.43 5.21
N ARG A 416 -28.28 -14.24 6.45
CA ARG A 416 -28.72 -15.04 7.60
C ARG A 416 -29.67 -14.24 8.48
N ASP A 417 -30.62 -14.93 9.09
CA ASP A 417 -31.55 -14.30 10.01
C ASP A 417 -30.84 -13.84 11.29
N CYS A 418 -31.21 -12.67 11.79
CA CYS A 418 -30.85 -12.19 13.11
C CYS A 418 -32.07 -11.55 13.79
N ARG A 419 -32.22 -11.74 15.10
CA ARG A 419 -33.28 -11.14 15.91
C ARG A 419 -32.66 -10.52 17.14
N PHE A 420 -33.10 -9.32 17.48
CA PHE A 420 -32.62 -8.60 18.65
C PHE A 420 -33.64 -8.73 19.79
N PRO A 421 -33.28 -9.36 20.93
CA PRO A 421 -34.18 -9.46 22.08
C PRO A 421 -34.65 -8.10 22.61
N SER A 422 -33.79 -7.10 22.49
CA SER A 422 -34.12 -5.68 22.67
C SER A 422 -33.88 -4.96 21.35
N PRO A 423 -34.86 -4.23 20.79
CA PRO A 423 -34.69 -3.57 19.49
C PRO A 423 -33.48 -2.63 19.47
N LEU A 424 -32.68 -2.73 18.40
CA LEU A 424 -31.54 -1.85 18.14
C LEU A 424 -32.05 -0.45 17.81
N ARG A 425 -31.77 0.54 18.67
CA ARG A 425 -32.13 1.94 18.45
C ARG A 425 -31.05 2.67 17.67
N LEU A 426 -31.43 3.37 16.61
CA LEU A 426 -30.55 4.14 15.75
C LEU A 426 -31.11 5.55 15.55
N GLN A 427 -30.23 6.53 15.53
CA GLN A 427 -30.57 7.89 15.11
C GLN A 427 -30.67 7.95 13.57
N LEU A 428 -31.73 8.54 13.04
CA LEU A 428 -31.92 8.77 11.61
C LEU A 428 -31.42 10.17 11.19
N PRO A 429 -30.91 10.32 9.95
CA PRO A 429 -30.67 9.26 8.96
C PRO A 429 -29.42 8.42 9.28
N THR A 430 -29.30 7.19 8.75
CA THR A 430 -28.12 6.34 9.01
C THR A 430 -27.88 5.29 7.94
N ALA A 431 -26.64 4.82 7.80
CA ALA A 431 -26.29 3.70 6.90
C ALA A 431 -26.02 2.41 7.67
N ILE A 432 -26.39 1.26 7.10
CA ILE A 432 -26.01 -0.07 7.60
C ILE A 432 -24.62 -0.41 7.03
N PRO A 433 -23.56 -0.48 7.87
CA PRO A 433 -22.18 -0.70 7.44
C PRO A 433 -22.00 -1.91 6.50
N GLY A 434 -21.11 -1.78 5.52
CA GLY A 434 -20.80 -2.86 4.56
C GLY A 434 -21.89 -3.08 3.50
N THR A 435 -23.11 -2.59 3.72
CA THR A 435 -24.24 -2.72 2.79
C THR A 435 -24.48 -1.42 2.03
N ARG A 436 -25.32 -1.47 1.00
CA ARG A 436 -25.85 -0.27 0.31
C ARG A 436 -27.12 0.28 0.97
N ILE A 437 -27.52 -0.21 2.14
CA ILE A 437 -28.81 0.16 2.74
C ILE A 437 -28.64 1.38 3.63
N CYS A 438 -29.49 2.37 3.40
CA CYS A 438 -29.61 3.58 4.18
C CYS A 438 -31.04 3.73 4.71
N LEU A 439 -31.16 4.23 5.94
CA LEU A 439 -32.40 4.52 6.63
C LEU A 439 -32.55 6.05 6.70
N GLU A 440 -33.65 6.57 6.18
CA GLU A 440 -33.96 8.00 6.13
C GLU A 440 -35.05 8.37 7.13
N GLY A 441 -35.11 9.65 7.49
CA GLY A 441 -36.13 10.20 8.38
C GLY A 441 -35.53 11.05 9.49
N ILE A 442 -36.39 11.48 10.41
CA ILE A 442 -36.04 12.33 11.55
C ILE A 442 -36.35 11.57 12.84
N GLY A 443 -35.45 11.66 13.82
CA GLY A 443 -35.62 11.04 15.14
C GLY A 443 -35.00 9.64 15.23
N GLU A 444 -35.54 8.81 16.12
CA GLU A 444 -35.03 7.46 16.34
C GLU A 444 -35.84 6.40 15.59
N ALA A 445 -35.14 5.40 15.07
CA ALA A 445 -35.70 4.15 14.58
C ALA A 445 -35.28 2.98 15.47
N SER A 446 -36.11 1.95 15.54
CA SER A 446 -35.81 0.69 16.23
C SER A 446 -35.82 -0.47 15.25
N ILE A 447 -34.79 -1.32 15.26
CA ILE A 447 -34.70 -2.52 14.43
C ILE A 447 -34.85 -3.75 15.33
N SER A 448 -35.86 -4.56 15.08
CA SER A 448 -36.12 -5.81 15.84
C SER A 448 -35.40 -7.02 15.25
N GLY A 449 -35.00 -6.95 13.97
CA GLY A 449 -34.18 -7.98 13.34
C GLY A 449 -34.19 -7.92 11.82
N PHE A 450 -33.51 -8.89 11.22
CA PHE A 450 -33.50 -9.19 9.79
C PHE A 450 -33.87 -10.65 9.61
N VAL A 451 -35.02 -10.94 8.99
CA VAL A 451 -35.57 -12.31 8.91
C VAL A 451 -36.13 -12.54 7.51
N ASN A 452 -35.81 -13.69 6.90
CA ASN A 452 -36.24 -14.04 5.54
C ASN A 452 -35.89 -12.97 4.49
N GLY A 453 -34.74 -12.31 4.65
CA GLY A 453 -34.31 -11.26 3.74
C GLY A 453 -34.97 -9.90 3.94
N GLN A 454 -35.81 -9.73 4.97
CA GLN A 454 -36.53 -8.48 5.27
C GLN A 454 -36.05 -7.84 6.57
N LEU A 455 -35.90 -6.53 6.55
CA LEU A 455 -35.58 -5.72 7.73
C LEU A 455 -36.87 -5.34 8.46
N PHE A 456 -36.92 -5.64 9.76
CA PHE A 456 -38.03 -5.24 10.62
C PHE A 456 -37.63 -3.98 11.37
N TYR A 457 -38.17 -2.83 10.96
CA TYR A 457 -37.87 -1.52 11.54
C TYR A 457 -39.17 -0.81 11.97
N SER A 458 -39.07 -0.01 13.01
CA SER A 458 -40.16 0.83 13.50
C SER A 458 -39.69 2.25 13.76
N THR A 459 -40.57 3.20 13.51
CA THR A 459 -40.37 4.62 13.85
C THR A 459 -41.52 5.07 14.75
N ALA A 460 -41.56 6.35 15.14
CA ALA A 460 -42.71 6.91 15.84
C ALA A 460 -44.04 6.74 15.07
N ALA A 461 -43.99 6.54 13.76
CA ALA A 461 -45.16 6.29 12.90
C ALA A 461 -45.67 4.83 12.91
N GLY A 462 -45.00 3.92 13.63
CA GLY A 462 -45.36 2.50 13.74
C GLY A 462 -44.30 1.54 13.19
N GLU A 463 -44.56 0.24 13.33
CA GLU A 463 -43.74 -0.82 12.70
C GLU A 463 -44.05 -0.90 11.21
N GLN A 464 -43.00 -0.97 10.41
CA GLN A 464 -43.07 -0.95 8.96
C GLN A 464 -42.18 -2.07 8.38
N GLN A 465 -42.59 -2.64 7.26
CA GLN A 465 -41.79 -3.57 6.46
C GLN A 465 -41.49 -2.87 5.14
N PRO A 466 -40.34 -2.18 5.02
CA PRO A 466 -40.10 -1.30 3.91
C PRO A 466 -39.64 -2.16 2.73
N GLU A 467 -40.24 -1.96 1.57
CA GLU A 467 -39.62 -2.48 0.36
C GLU A 467 -38.29 -1.73 0.13
N VAL A 468 -37.19 -2.47 0.05
CA VAL A 468 -35.89 -1.91 -0.30
C VAL A 468 -35.92 -1.62 -1.81
N SER A 469 -36.18 -0.37 -2.18
CA SER A 469 -36.19 0.01 -3.57
C SER A 469 -34.80 0.36 -4.11
N ASP A 470 -34.48 -0.13 -5.31
CA ASP A 470 -33.31 0.27 -6.10
C ASP A 470 -33.54 1.63 -6.79
N GLU A 471 -34.80 1.97 -7.03
CA GLU A 471 -35.28 3.20 -7.67
C GLU A 471 -36.17 3.97 -6.70
N SER A 472 -35.84 5.21 -6.38
CA SER A 472 -36.86 6.25 -6.39
C SER A 472 -36.25 7.61 -6.05
N ALA A 473 -36.51 8.54 -6.96
CA ALA A 473 -36.40 9.97 -6.78
C ALA A 473 -37.41 10.55 -5.76
N ALA A 474 -38.09 9.73 -4.94
CA ALA A 474 -39.11 10.16 -4.00
C ALA A 474 -38.57 10.26 -2.57
N THR A 475 -38.70 11.46 -2.02
CA THR A 475 -38.45 11.89 -0.63
C THR A 475 -39.37 11.25 0.43
N GLU A 476 -39.93 10.06 0.18
CA GLU A 476 -40.97 9.46 1.03
C GLU A 476 -40.70 8.02 1.49
N LEU A 477 -39.66 7.34 1.01
CA LEU A 477 -39.31 5.99 1.49
C LEU A 477 -38.30 6.05 2.66
N PRO A 478 -38.60 5.43 3.81
CA PRO A 478 -37.73 5.43 4.99
C PRO A 478 -36.51 4.52 4.88
N VAL A 479 -36.45 3.64 3.88
CA VAL A 479 -35.30 2.76 3.60
C VAL A 479 -35.01 2.75 2.11
N TRP A 480 -33.74 2.92 1.73
CA TRP A 480 -33.35 2.95 0.33
C TRP A 480 -31.97 2.32 0.09
N ARG A 481 -31.71 1.93 -1.16
CA ARG A 481 -30.40 1.43 -1.60
C ARG A 481 -29.57 2.54 -2.24
N SER A 482 -28.45 2.89 -1.62
CA SER A 482 -27.50 3.89 -2.10
C SER A 482 -26.88 3.54 -3.45
N PRO A 483 -26.48 4.51 -4.28
CA PRO A 483 -25.68 4.23 -5.45
C PRO A 483 -24.31 3.69 -5.03
N CYS A 484 -23.74 2.86 -5.90
CA CYS A 484 -22.41 2.29 -5.73
C CYS A 484 -21.75 2.32 -7.10
N VAL A 485 -20.58 2.93 -7.17
CA VAL A 485 -19.77 2.98 -8.38
C VAL A 485 -18.77 1.84 -8.32
N GLU A 486 -18.73 1.01 -9.35
CA GLU A 486 -17.77 -0.08 -9.46
C GLU A 486 -16.85 0.16 -10.66
N TYR A 487 -15.54 0.13 -10.44
CA TYR A 487 -14.55 0.29 -11.50
C TYR A 487 -13.29 -0.53 -11.18
N LYS A 488 -12.92 -1.47 -12.07
CA LYS A 488 -11.76 -2.39 -11.90
C LYS A 488 -11.68 -3.06 -10.52
N GLY A 489 -12.83 -3.47 -9.97
CA GLY A 489 -12.92 -4.13 -8.66
C GLY A 489 -12.99 -3.18 -7.46
N TRP A 490 -12.72 -1.88 -7.64
CA TRP A 490 -12.97 -0.87 -6.62
C TRP A 490 -14.47 -0.57 -6.53
N ARG A 491 -15.07 -0.86 -5.38
CA ARG A 491 -16.48 -0.56 -5.09
C ARG A 491 -16.57 0.63 -4.13
N LEU A 492 -17.14 1.73 -4.61
CA LEU A 492 -17.26 2.97 -3.87
C LEU A 492 -18.74 3.29 -3.62
N ARG A 493 -19.18 3.18 -2.36
CA ARG A 493 -20.58 3.42 -1.97
C ARG A 493 -20.81 4.90 -1.71
N MET A 494 -21.91 5.44 -2.26
CA MET A 494 -22.25 6.85 -2.10
C MET A 494 -23.22 7.03 -0.92
N GLN A 495 -22.66 7.01 0.30
CA GLN A 495 -23.42 6.89 1.56
C GLN A 495 -22.95 7.93 2.61
N PRO A 496 -23.26 9.23 2.43
CA PRO A 496 -22.94 10.24 3.45
C PRO A 496 -23.53 9.92 4.83
N GLN A 497 -24.64 9.15 4.89
CA GLN A 497 -25.29 8.69 6.12
C GLN A 497 -24.38 7.85 7.02
N ALA A 498 -23.27 7.31 6.49
CA ALA A 498 -22.30 6.53 7.28
C ALA A 498 -21.56 7.38 8.33
N ALA A 499 -21.53 8.70 8.17
CA ALA A 499 -20.89 9.63 9.11
C ALA A 499 -21.84 10.14 10.22
N VAL A 500 -23.12 9.77 10.20
CA VAL A 500 -24.15 10.28 11.15
C VAL A 500 -24.05 9.64 12.52
N GLY A 501 -24.30 10.44 13.56
CA GLY A 501 -24.40 9.98 14.95
C GLY A 501 -23.05 9.73 15.61
N LEU A 502 -21.97 10.31 15.06
CA LEU A 502 -20.59 10.13 15.51
C LEU A 502 -19.94 11.42 16.02
N GLY A 503 -20.71 12.50 16.21
CA GLY A 503 -20.17 13.81 16.63
C GLY A 503 -19.44 14.58 15.52
N LEU A 504 -19.60 14.18 14.25
CA LEU A 504 -18.92 14.78 13.11
C LEU A 504 -19.86 15.71 12.33
N ALA A 505 -19.98 16.97 12.77
CA ALA A 505 -20.91 17.97 12.21
C ALA A 505 -20.73 18.23 10.70
N ALA A 506 -19.53 17.99 10.17
CA ALA A 506 -19.27 18.17 8.74
C ALA A 506 -20.12 17.26 7.84
N ALA A 507 -20.59 16.11 8.31
CA ALA A 507 -21.50 15.24 7.55
C ALA A 507 -22.85 15.90 7.26
N ASP A 508 -23.32 16.81 8.12
CA ASP A 508 -24.65 17.42 8.02
C ASP A 508 -24.87 18.15 6.70
N ALA A 509 -23.81 18.72 6.12
CA ALA A 509 -23.88 19.40 4.83
C ALA A 509 -24.28 18.45 3.70
N CYS A 510 -23.76 17.22 3.69
CA CYS A 510 -24.12 16.21 2.69
C CYS A 510 -25.52 15.64 2.92
N LEU A 511 -26.00 15.59 4.17
CA LEU A 511 -27.33 15.08 4.51
C LEU A 511 -28.46 16.05 4.18
N ARG A 512 -28.16 17.35 4.09
CA ARG A 512 -29.11 18.37 3.60
C ARG A 512 -29.38 18.27 2.10
N VAL A 513 -28.60 17.45 1.38
CA VAL A 513 -28.72 17.26 -0.07
C VAL A 513 -29.59 16.03 -0.34
N ALA A 514 -30.49 16.13 -1.32
CA ALA A 514 -31.33 14.99 -1.72
C ALA A 514 -30.49 13.79 -2.16
N ASN A 515 -30.91 12.57 -1.80
CA ASN A 515 -30.22 11.33 -2.18
C ASN A 515 -30.07 11.16 -3.71
N GLU A 516 -30.98 11.74 -4.48
CA GLU A 516 -30.90 11.80 -5.95
C GLU A 516 -29.61 12.47 -6.42
N PHE A 517 -29.09 13.44 -5.68
CA PHE A 517 -27.82 14.09 -5.99
C PHE A 517 -26.64 13.12 -5.97
N GLN A 518 -26.65 12.11 -5.09
CA GLN A 518 -25.62 11.06 -5.12
C GLN A 518 -25.74 10.25 -6.41
N ARG A 519 -26.96 9.89 -6.82
CA ARG A 519 -27.21 9.07 -8.02
C ARG A 519 -26.80 9.80 -9.30
N THR A 520 -27.22 11.06 -9.46
CA THR A 520 -26.96 11.83 -10.69
C THR A 520 -25.46 12.08 -10.94
N HIS A 521 -24.63 12.02 -9.90
CA HIS A 521 -23.18 12.21 -9.98
C HIS A 521 -22.37 10.91 -9.93
N ALA A 522 -23.01 9.74 -9.93
CA ALA A 522 -22.31 8.45 -9.90
C ALA A 522 -21.38 8.26 -11.11
N GLU A 523 -21.82 8.70 -12.30
CA GLU A 523 -21.02 8.63 -13.53
C GLU A 523 -19.80 9.56 -13.48
N LEU A 524 -19.95 10.74 -12.89
CA LEU A 524 -18.83 11.68 -12.70
C LEU A 524 -17.75 11.07 -11.79
N ILE A 525 -18.14 10.38 -10.72
CA ILE A 525 -17.21 9.65 -9.84
C ILE A 525 -16.55 8.50 -10.58
N ARG A 526 -17.29 7.75 -11.41
CA ARG A 526 -16.71 6.68 -12.23
C ARG A 526 -15.63 7.22 -13.16
N ARG A 527 -15.88 8.33 -13.85
CA ARG A 527 -14.90 9.02 -14.71
C ARG A 527 -13.72 9.58 -13.91
N ALA A 528 -13.93 10.03 -12.67
CA ALA A 528 -12.85 10.43 -11.79
C ALA A 528 -11.95 9.23 -11.43
N MET A 529 -12.53 8.08 -11.09
CA MET A 529 -11.78 6.84 -10.82
C MET A 529 -10.94 6.41 -12.03
N GLU A 530 -11.48 6.51 -13.25
CA GLU A 530 -10.74 6.28 -14.50
C GLU A 530 -9.55 7.24 -14.66
N SER A 531 -9.74 8.51 -14.33
CA SER A 531 -8.69 9.52 -14.40
C SER A 531 -7.57 9.23 -13.39
N ILE A 532 -7.91 8.84 -12.15
CA ILE A 532 -6.93 8.45 -11.12
C ILE A 532 -6.16 7.22 -11.59
N GLU A 533 -6.82 6.19 -12.12
CA GLU A 533 -6.13 4.99 -12.61
C GLU A 533 -5.12 5.32 -13.70
N ARG A 534 -5.49 6.19 -14.64
CA ARG A 534 -4.64 6.55 -15.77
C ARG A 534 -3.45 7.44 -15.40
N TYR A 535 -3.66 8.42 -14.51
CA TYR A 535 -2.66 9.46 -14.24
C TYR A 535 -2.05 9.40 -12.84
N ALA A 536 -2.54 8.52 -11.98
CA ALA A 536 -2.04 8.29 -10.62
C ALA A 536 -2.27 6.81 -10.21
N SER A 537 -1.81 5.86 -11.04
CA SER A 537 -2.05 4.42 -10.86
C SER A 537 -1.70 3.88 -9.47
N ASP A 538 -0.56 4.31 -8.91
CA ASP A 538 -0.16 3.93 -7.54
C ASP A 538 -1.16 4.41 -6.49
N CYS A 539 -1.73 5.60 -6.67
CA CYS A 539 -2.76 6.14 -5.81
C CYS A 539 -4.08 5.37 -5.99
N PHE A 540 -4.44 5.05 -7.24
CA PHE A 540 -5.61 4.23 -7.54
C PHE A 540 -5.58 2.89 -6.82
N GLU A 541 -4.44 2.17 -6.88
CA GLU A 541 -4.27 0.88 -6.22
C GLU A 541 -4.52 1.00 -4.71
N GLN A 542 -3.87 1.97 -4.05
CA GLN A 542 -4.00 2.18 -2.61
C GLN A 542 -5.40 2.64 -2.20
N MET A 543 -6.01 3.55 -2.97
CA MET A 543 -7.37 4.03 -2.75
C MET A 543 -8.38 2.90 -2.89
N SER A 544 -8.22 2.03 -3.89
CA SER A 544 -9.13 0.92 -4.15
C SER A 544 -9.20 -0.10 -3.00
N ALA A 545 -8.11 -0.21 -2.23
CA ALA A 545 -8.01 -1.10 -1.09
C ALA A 545 -8.59 -0.51 0.22
N THR A 546 -8.74 0.82 0.31
CA THR A 546 -8.95 1.51 1.59
C THR A 546 -10.17 2.42 1.62
N THR A 547 -10.46 3.09 0.51
CA THR A 547 -11.59 4.00 0.37
C THR A 547 -12.84 3.23 0.00
N LYS A 548 -13.84 3.25 0.88
CA LYS A 548 -15.10 2.53 0.71
C LYS A 548 -16.31 3.42 0.49
N ILE A 549 -16.28 4.66 1.01
CA ILE A 549 -17.45 5.54 1.06
C ILE A 549 -17.10 6.93 0.56
N VAL A 550 -17.98 7.48 -0.29
CA VAL A 550 -17.96 8.89 -0.69
C VAL A 550 -19.32 9.52 -0.40
N GLY A 551 -19.33 10.77 0.05
CA GLY A 551 -20.52 11.60 0.13
C GLY A 551 -20.34 12.85 -0.70
N LEU A 552 -21.31 13.19 -1.54
CA LEU A 552 -21.24 14.37 -2.40
C LEU A 552 -22.15 15.49 -1.91
N LYS A 553 -21.75 16.73 -2.16
CA LYS A 553 -22.60 17.91 -1.96
C LYS A 553 -22.32 18.99 -3.00
N PRO A 554 -23.25 19.93 -3.24
CA PRO A 554 -22.92 21.16 -3.95
C PRO A 554 -21.88 21.99 -3.17
N ILE A 555 -21.12 22.81 -3.88
CA ILE A 555 -20.01 23.58 -3.29
C ILE A 555 -20.49 24.60 -2.24
N GLU A 556 -21.70 25.14 -2.43
CA GLU A 556 -22.34 26.13 -1.57
C GLU A 556 -22.91 25.56 -0.26
N HIS A 557 -22.93 24.23 -0.09
CA HIS A 557 -23.46 23.60 1.11
C HIS A 557 -22.35 23.37 2.15
N GLY A 558 -22.48 23.94 3.35
CA GLY A 558 -21.51 23.77 4.44
C GLY A 558 -20.28 24.68 4.31
N GLU A 559 -19.45 24.70 5.36
CA GLU A 559 -18.32 25.64 5.51
C GLU A 559 -17.00 25.09 4.97
N TYR A 560 -17.03 23.94 4.30
CA TYR A 560 -15.84 23.27 3.77
C TYR A 560 -16.06 22.87 2.31
N THR A 561 -14.96 22.82 1.54
CA THR A 561 -15.00 22.30 0.18
C THR A 561 -15.02 20.77 0.20
N ASN A 562 -14.00 20.16 0.79
CA ASN A 562 -13.86 18.71 0.94
C ASN A 562 -13.40 18.40 2.36
N VAL A 563 -13.67 17.19 2.84
CA VAL A 563 -13.21 16.74 4.15
C VAL A 563 -13.08 15.23 4.23
N SER A 564 -12.06 14.80 4.95
CA SER A 564 -11.81 13.45 5.42
C SER A 564 -11.55 13.51 6.93
N PHE A 565 -11.78 12.40 7.62
CA PHE A 565 -11.69 12.34 9.07
C PHE A 565 -10.70 11.27 9.50
N SER A 566 -9.83 11.59 10.47
CA SER A 566 -8.93 10.60 11.06
C SER A 566 -9.71 9.46 11.74
N GLU A 567 -10.94 9.77 12.16
CA GLU A 567 -11.89 8.92 12.85
C GLU A 567 -12.70 8.03 11.90
N LEU A 568 -12.79 8.39 10.61
CA LEU A 568 -13.50 7.62 9.57
C LEU A 568 -12.59 7.35 8.37
N PRO A 569 -11.50 6.58 8.55
CA PRO A 569 -10.60 6.26 7.46
C PRO A 569 -11.37 5.51 6.36
N GLY A 570 -11.17 5.91 5.11
CA GLY A 570 -11.86 5.34 3.95
C GLY A 570 -13.24 5.95 3.64
N LEU A 571 -13.64 7.00 4.37
CA LEU A 571 -14.75 7.87 4.01
C LEU A 571 -14.21 9.25 3.60
N MET A 572 -14.75 9.81 2.51
CA MET A 572 -14.50 11.20 2.12
C MET A 572 -15.80 11.91 1.77
N LEU A 573 -15.89 13.20 2.07
CA LEU A 573 -17.00 14.07 1.69
C LEU A 573 -16.48 15.14 0.73
N LEU A 574 -17.06 15.22 -0.46
CA LEU A 574 -16.57 16.05 -1.54
C LEU A 574 -17.64 17.04 -1.98
N SER A 575 -17.22 18.28 -2.25
CA SER A 575 -18.03 19.15 -3.10
C SER A 575 -17.97 18.65 -4.54
N VAL A 576 -19.04 18.84 -5.29
CA VAL A 576 -19.07 18.51 -6.72
C VAL A 576 -18.56 19.69 -7.54
N ILE A 577 -17.70 19.39 -8.51
CA ILE A 577 -17.49 20.19 -9.72
C ILE A 577 -17.70 19.24 -10.90
N ASP A 578 -18.49 19.64 -11.90
CA ASP A 578 -18.81 18.83 -13.08
C ASP A 578 -17.62 18.69 -14.04
N ASN A 579 -16.53 18.12 -13.55
CA ASN A 579 -15.32 17.79 -14.30
C ASN A 579 -14.59 16.61 -13.62
N PRO A 580 -14.35 15.50 -14.34
CA PRO A 580 -13.81 14.29 -13.72
C PRO A 580 -12.36 14.44 -13.26
N GLN A 581 -11.54 15.27 -13.91
CA GLN A 581 -10.15 15.45 -13.51
C GLN A 581 -10.06 16.24 -12.21
N VAL A 582 -10.93 17.23 -12.00
CA VAL A 582 -11.00 17.97 -10.73
C VAL A 582 -11.65 17.15 -9.63
N MET A 583 -12.63 16.31 -9.94
CA MET A 583 -13.12 15.35 -8.95
C MET A 583 -12.04 14.33 -8.54
N ALA A 584 -11.22 13.86 -9.49
CA ALA A 584 -10.09 12.99 -9.21
C ALA A 584 -9.02 13.66 -8.33
N ASP A 585 -8.67 14.92 -8.61
CA ASP A 585 -7.81 15.74 -7.73
C ASP A 585 -8.36 15.76 -6.29
N ARG A 586 -9.64 16.10 -6.12
CA ARG A 586 -10.29 16.13 -4.80
C ARG A 586 -10.25 14.77 -4.09
N MET A 587 -10.44 13.68 -4.82
CA MET A 587 -10.35 12.33 -4.27
C MET A 587 -8.92 11.97 -3.84
N ILE A 588 -7.92 12.30 -4.65
CA ILE A 588 -6.49 12.11 -4.33
C ILE A 588 -6.13 12.92 -3.09
N HIS A 589 -6.58 14.18 -3.02
CA HIS A 589 -6.37 15.07 -1.89
C HIS A 589 -6.87 14.47 -0.57
N GLU A 590 -8.15 14.07 -0.51
CA GLU A 590 -8.73 13.51 0.71
C GLU A 590 -8.14 12.14 1.07
N PHE A 591 -7.78 11.33 0.07
CA PHE A 591 -7.08 10.08 0.33
C PHE A 591 -5.72 10.31 1.01
N HIS A 592 -4.94 11.28 0.55
CA HIS A 592 -3.64 11.56 1.16
C HIS A 592 -3.77 12.17 2.57
N HIS A 593 -4.85 12.91 2.88
CA HIS A 593 -5.13 13.27 4.28
C HIS A 593 -5.30 12.02 5.16
N ASN A 594 -6.12 11.06 4.74
CA ASN A 594 -6.29 9.78 5.45
C ASN A 594 -4.97 9.02 5.62
N ARG A 595 -4.12 9.03 4.60
CA ARG A 595 -2.78 8.42 4.66
C ARG A 595 -1.89 9.13 5.69
N LEU A 596 -1.86 10.47 5.70
CA LEU A 596 -1.02 11.22 6.64
C LEU A 596 -1.50 11.09 8.09
N PHE A 597 -2.83 11.11 8.33
CA PHE A 597 -3.39 10.82 9.65
C PHE A 597 -2.92 9.47 10.18
N HIS A 598 -2.72 8.50 9.28
CA HIS A 598 -2.22 7.20 9.66
C HIS A 598 -0.73 7.22 10.05
N LEU A 599 0.10 7.96 9.33
CA LEU A 599 1.50 8.14 9.70
C LEU A 599 1.62 8.81 11.08
N GLU A 600 0.81 9.84 11.35
CA GLU A 600 0.79 10.54 12.63
C GLU A 600 0.28 9.68 13.81
N ASP A 601 -0.52 8.63 13.55
CA ASP A 601 -0.96 7.68 14.58
C ASP A 601 0.16 6.73 15.05
N HIS A 602 1.26 6.63 14.32
CA HIS A 602 2.43 5.84 14.74
C HIS A 602 3.45 6.68 15.49
N ASP A 603 3.77 7.86 14.96
CA ASP A 603 4.68 8.80 15.61
C ASP A 603 4.38 10.23 15.15
N ALA A 604 4.55 11.19 16.04
CA ALA A 604 4.28 12.60 15.74
C ALA A 604 5.29 13.11 14.71
N ILE A 605 4.84 13.91 13.73
CA ILE A 605 5.73 14.52 12.74
C ILE A 605 6.27 15.86 13.24
N LEU A 606 5.41 16.65 13.87
CA LEU A 606 5.75 17.92 14.51
C LEU A 606 5.96 17.70 16.00
N ASP A 607 6.97 18.35 16.57
CA ASP A 607 7.20 18.33 18.01
C ASP A 607 6.02 19.03 18.73
N PRO A 608 5.34 18.37 19.67
CA PRO A 608 4.26 18.98 20.45
C PRO A 608 4.68 20.23 21.24
N ALA A 609 5.98 20.40 21.55
CA ALA A 609 6.51 21.60 22.20
C ALA A 609 6.74 22.77 21.23
N GLY A 610 6.57 22.57 19.92
CA GLY A 610 6.65 23.61 18.90
C GLY A 610 5.44 24.55 18.89
N PRO A 611 5.43 25.58 18.02
CA PRO A 611 4.37 26.58 17.96
C PRO A 611 3.10 26.06 17.25
N ALA A 612 2.54 24.95 17.73
CA ALA A 612 1.44 24.23 17.07
C ALA A 612 0.15 25.07 16.91
N ASP A 613 -0.13 25.96 17.86
CA ASP A 613 -1.35 26.80 17.89
C ASP A 613 -1.17 28.19 17.25
N SER A 614 0.00 28.48 16.65
CA SER A 614 0.24 29.76 15.98
C SER A 614 -0.37 29.79 14.58
N ALA A 615 -0.88 30.95 14.19
CA ALA A 615 -1.55 31.20 12.92
C ALA A 615 -0.53 31.50 11.80
N PHE A 616 -0.36 30.58 10.84
CA PHE A 616 0.59 30.72 9.73
C PHE A 616 -0.09 30.79 8.35
N TYR A 617 0.67 31.29 7.38
CA TYR A 617 0.23 31.36 5.99
C TYR A 617 -0.01 29.97 5.39
N SER A 618 -1.14 29.81 4.69
CA SER A 618 -1.48 28.61 3.93
C SER A 618 -1.76 29.01 2.47
N PRO A 619 -1.01 28.52 1.47
CA PRO A 619 -1.21 28.90 0.06
C PRO A 619 -2.56 28.50 -0.56
N TRP A 620 -3.36 27.71 0.15
CA TRP A 620 -4.63 27.13 -0.31
C TRP A 620 -5.86 27.66 0.43
N ARG A 621 -5.69 28.54 1.41
CA ARG A 621 -6.78 29.08 2.22
C ARG A 621 -6.54 30.56 2.51
N ASP A 622 -7.63 31.31 2.55
CA ASP A 622 -7.60 32.75 2.87
C ASP A 622 -7.36 33.01 4.37
N ASP A 623 -7.77 32.07 5.23
CA ASP A 623 -7.56 32.11 6.68
C ASP A 623 -6.25 31.44 7.13
N PRO A 624 -5.61 31.95 8.20
CA PRO A 624 -4.40 31.35 8.74
C PRO A 624 -4.63 29.94 9.28
N ARG A 625 -3.58 29.11 9.22
CA ARG A 625 -3.62 27.71 9.68
C ARG A 625 -2.51 27.38 10.66
N PRO A 626 -2.75 26.44 11.59
CA PRO A 626 -1.67 25.86 12.38
C PRO A 626 -0.67 25.12 11.48
N LEU A 627 0.58 24.97 11.91
CA LEU A 627 1.64 24.31 11.10
C LEU A 627 1.26 22.90 10.68
N ARG A 628 0.54 22.15 11.54
CA ARG A 628 0.02 20.83 11.17
C ARG A 628 -0.89 20.92 9.94
N GLY A 629 -1.74 21.93 9.85
CA GLY A 629 -2.59 22.15 8.66
C GLY A 629 -1.78 22.51 7.41
N VAL A 630 -0.69 23.27 7.55
CA VAL A 630 0.21 23.61 6.44
C VAL A 630 0.99 22.38 5.96
N LEU A 631 1.50 21.56 6.88
CA LEU A 631 2.16 20.28 6.59
C LEU A 631 1.24 19.32 5.84
N HIS A 632 0.01 19.18 6.32
CA HIS A 632 -1.00 18.36 5.66
C HIS A 632 -1.26 18.85 4.24
N GLY A 633 -1.47 20.16 4.05
CA GLY A 633 -1.59 20.75 2.72
C GLY A 633 -0.39 20.46 1.82
N LEU A 634 0.84 20.68 2.31
CA LEU A 634 2.05 20.43 1.53
C LEU A 634 2.14 18.97 1.06
N TYR A 635 1.91 18.03 1.96
CA TYR A 635 1.96 16.60 1.65
C TYR A 635 0.92 16.20 0.58
N VAL A 636 -0.35 16.55 0.78
CA VAL A 636 -1.42 16.13 -0.16
C VAL A 636 -1.23 16.76 -1.54
N TYR A 637 -0.81 18.02 -1.60
CA TYR A 637 -0.64 18.72 -2.87
C TYR A 637 0.56 18.25 -3.69
N ILE A 638 1.54 17.57 -3.08
CA ILE A 638 2.59 16.90 -3.87
C ILE A 638 1.99 15.79 -4.73
N ALA A 639 1.10 14.96 -4.18
CA ALA A 639 0.42 13.91 -4.94
C ALA A 639 -0.49 14.49 -6.03
N VAL A 640 -1.24 15.56 -5.71
CA VAL A 640 -2.05 16.30 -6.68
C VAL A 640 -1.19 16.88 -7.81
N GLY A 641 -0.01 17.42 -7.49
CA GLY A 641 0.94 17.94 -8.48
C GLY A 641 1.45 16.85 -9.43
N ARG A 642 1.78 15.67 -8.90
CA ARG A 642 2.17 14.50 -9.71
C ARG A 642 1.05 14.12 -10.68
N TYR A 643 -0.19 14.11 -10.20
CA TYR A 643 -1.37 13.80 -11.02
C TYR A 643 -1.57 14.81 -12.18
N TRP A 644 -1.53 16.12 -11.90
CA TRP A 644 -1.69 17.14 -12.94
C TRP A 644 -0.54 17.13 -13.97
N LEU A 645 0.70 16.91 -13.54
CA LEU A 645 1.84 16.73 -14.46
C LEU A 645 1.69 15.48 -15.34
N ASN A 646 1.14 14.39 -14.78
CA ASN A 646 0.87 13.18 -15.55
C ASN A 646 -0.24 13.37 -16.57
N ILE A 647 -1.22 14.25 -16.32
CA ILE A 647 -2.18 14.69 -17.34
C ILE A 647 -1.47 15.53 -18.41
N TRP A 648 -0.67 16.52 -17.99
CA TRP A 648 0.05 17.42 -18.90
C TRP A 648 0.97 16.70 -19.89
N ARG A 649 1.61 15.59 -19.49
CA ARG A 649 2.45 14.82 -20.42
C ARG A 649 1.67 13.92 -21.39
N SER A 650 0.37 13.70 -21.17
CA SER A 650 -0.44 12.67 -21.84
C SER A 650 -1.50 13.23 -22.81
N VAL A 651 -1.40 14.51 -23.21
CA VAL A 651 -2.51 15.34 -23.75
C VAL A 651 -3.06 14.93 -25.14
N GLU A 652 -2.91 13.69 -25.59
CA GLU A 652 -3.52 13.25 -26.85
C GLU A 652 -5.03 12.93 -26.69
N ASP A 653 -5.55 12.62 -25.48
CA ASP A 653 -6.94 12.13 -25.31
C ASP A 653 -7.66 12.55 -23.99
N VAL A 654 -7.50 13.81 -23.51
CA VAL A 654 -8.13 14.25 -22.23
C VAL A 654 -9.20 15.31 -22.44
N ASP A 655 -10.39 15.06 -21.90
CA ASP A 655 -11.56 15.96 -21.89
C ASP A 655 -11.42 17.08 -20.85
N ILE A 656 -10.34 17.87 -20.95
CA ILE A 656 -10.10 19.07 -20.15
C ILE A 656 -9.21 20.07 -20.90
N ASP A 657 -9.44 21.37 -20.68
CA ASP A 657 -8.67 22.42 -21.34
C ASP A 657 -7.18 22.37 -20.93
N ARG A 658 -6.30 22.34 -21.93
CA ARG A 658 -4.85 22.24 -21.73
C ARG A 658 -4.29 23.45 -20.96
N ALA A 659 -4.85 24.65 -21.12
CA ALA A 659 -4.43 25.84 -20.36
C ALA A 659 -4.79 25.72 -18.88
N PHE A 660 -5.92 25.09 -18.55
CA PHE A 660 -6.27 24.80 -17.17
C PHE A 660 -5.32 23.75 -16.55
N VAL A 661 -4.95 22.71 -17.30
CA VAL A 661 -3.95 21.72 -16.84
C VAL A 661 -2.58 22.37 -16.62
N ALA A 662 -2.16 23.28 -17.51
CA ALA A 662 -0.94 24.06 -17.33
C ALA A 662 -0.99 24.89 -16.04
N ASP A 663 -2.11 25.56 -15.77
CA ASP A 663 -2.34 26.30 -14.53
C ASP A 663 -2.18 25.37 -13.32
N GLN A 664 -2.96 24.29 -13.23
CA GLN A 664 -2.91 23.41 -12.07
C GLN A 664 -1.50 22.82 -11.85
N SER A 665 -0.83 22.40 -12.92
CA SER A 665 0.54 21.88 -12.87
C SER A 665 1.53 22.90 -12.33
N ARG A 666 1.41 24.18 -12.73
CA ARG A 666 2.29 25.26 -12.29
C ARG A 666 1.95 25.76 -10.89
N ARG A 667 0.65 25.96 -10.62
CA ARG A 667 0.12 26.54 -9.38
C ARG A 667 0.49 25.70 -8.17
N VAL A 668 0.29 24.38 -8.27
CA VAL A 668 0.59 23.44 -7.17
C VAL A 668 2.06 23.53 -6.77
N ILE A 669 2.98 23.56 -7.73
CA ILE A 669 4.42 23.69 -7.47
C ILE A 669 4.74 24.98 -6.69
N LEU A 670 4.19 26.11 -7.12
CA LEU A 670 4.41 27.41 -6.45
C LEU A 670 3.82 27.42 -5.04
N GLN A 671 2.63 26.86 -4.86
CA GLN A 671 1.99 26.72 -3.56
C GLN A 671 2.81 25.81 -2.63
N CYS A 672 3.26 24.65 -3.11
CA CYS A 672 4.14 23.75 -2.36
C CYS A 672 5.43 24.45 -1.93
N ARG A 673 6.08 25.23 -2.81
CA ARG A 673 7.27 26.02 -2.44
C ARG A 673 7.00 27.06 -1.36
N LYS A 674 5.87 27.77 -1.41
CA LYS A 674 5.50 28.72 -0.35
C LYS A 674 5.23 28.02 0.98
N ALA A 675 4.49 26.91 0.99
CA ALA A 675 4.23 26.13 2.20
C ALA A 675 5.49 25.48 2.77
N GLN A 676 6.40 24.99 1.91
CA GLN A 676 7.71 24.48 2.31
C GLN A 676 8.51 25.55 3.05
N ALA A 677 8.54 26.79 2.55
CA ALA A 677 9.20 27.90 3.24
C ALA A 677 8.56 28.18 4.61
N THR A 678 7.22 28.26 4.68
CA THR A 678 6.51 28.44 5.94
C THR A 678 6.86 27.37 6.98
N LEU A 679 6.94 26.10 6.58
CA LEU A 679 7.33 25.02 7.49
C LEU A 679 8.82 25.08 7.87
N ALA A 680 9.71 25.31 6.91
CA ALA A 680 11.15 25.38 7.17
C ALA A 680 11.51 26.52 8.15
N ASP A 681 10.79 27.64 8.09
CA ASP A 681 11.06 28.81 8.92
C ASP A 681 10.48 28.69 10.34
N ASN A 682 9.44 27.87 10.55
CA ASN A 682 8.62 27.91 11.77
C ASN A 682 8.41 26.56 12.46
N ALA A 683 8.58 25.43 11.77
CA ALA A 683 8.29 24.11 12.34
C ALA A 683 9.47 23.54 13.12
N VAL A 684 9.15 22.92 14.26
CA VAL A 684 10.05 22.02 14.98
C VAL A 684 9.58 20.60 14.69
N PHE A 685 10.42 19.82 14.03
CA PHE A 685 10.11 18.46 13.63
C PHE A 685 10.63 17.46 14.68
N THR A 686 9.94 16.32 14.81
CA THR A 686 10.51 15.16 15.49
C THR A 686 11.60 14.52 14.61
N PRO A 687 12.43 13.58 15.11
CA PRO A 687 13.41 12.89 14.28
C PRO A 687 12.80 12.19 13.05
N LEU A 688 11.60 11.58 13.19
CA LEU A 688 10.86 11.05 12.06
C LEU A 688 10.45 12.19 11.11
N GLY A 689 9.91 13.27 11.65
CA GLY A 689 9.44 14.41 10.88
C GLY A 689 10.55 15.10 10.08
N GLU A 690 11.77 15.18 10.59
CA GLU A 690 12.93 15.71 9.86
C GLU A 690 13.24 14.87 8.62
N GLY A 691 13.21 13.54 8.75
CA GLY A 691 13.40 12.62 7.64
C GLY A 691 12.30 12.75 6.59
N LEU A 692 11.03 12.77 7.01
CA LEU A 692 9.88 12.93 6.12
C LEU A 692 9.88 14.30 5.43
N PHE A 693 10.18 15.38 6.15
CA PHE A 693 10.24 16.73 5.59
C PHE A 693 11.41 16.89 4.60
N SER A 694 12.55 16.26 4.88
CA SER A 694 13.69 16.23 3.94
C SER A 694 13.29 15.56 2.63
N GLN A 695 12.54 14.46 2.68
CA GLN A 695 12.04 13.80 1.49
C GLN A 695 10.99 14.64 0.75
N ILE A 696 10.08 15.30 1.47
CA ILE A 696 9.10 16.23 0.89
C ILE A 696 9.81 17.32 0.06
N ARG A 697 10.96 17.83 0.51
CA ARG A 697 11.75 18.80 -0.26
C ARG A 697 12.25 18.23 -1.59
N VAL A 698 12.77 17.00 -1.56
CA VAL A 698 13.19 16.25 -2.77
C VAL A 698 12.01 16.01 -3.70
N ASP A 699 10.83 15.71 -3.16
CA ASP A 699 9.63 15.49 -3.96
C ASP A 699 9.18 16.78 -4.68
N ILE A 700 9.28 17.94 -4.03
CA ILE A 700 8.97 19.24 -4.65
C ILE A 700 9.98 19.58 -5.74
N GLU A 701 11.28 19.34 -5.50
CA GLU A 701 12.32 19.49 -6.53
C GLU A 701 12.05 18.58 -7.74
N THR A 702 11.62 17.34 -7.48
CA THR A 702 11.23 16.39 -8.52
C THR A 702 10.02 16.88 -9.33
N LEU A 703 9.02 17.49 -8.70
CA LEU A 703 7.89 18.11 -9.41
C LEU A 703 8.35 19.25 -10.32
N GLU A 704 9.28 20.08 -9.86
CA GLU A 704 9.83 21.18 -10.65
C GLU A 704 10.67 20.69 -11.84
N ASP A 705 11.50 19.68 -11.62
CA ASP A 705 12.28 19.03 -12.68
C ASP A 705 11.36 18.40 -13.73
N ALA A 706 10.31 17.71 -13.29
CA ALA A 706 9.30 17.13 -14.18
C ALA A 706 8.56 18.21 -14.98
N ALA A 707 8.16 19.31 -14.34
CA ALA A 707 7.51 20.42 -15.04
C ALA A 707 8.43 21.04 -16.11
N ARG A 708 9.73 21.20 -15.83
CA ARG A 708 10.73 21.65 -16.80
C ARG A 708 10.89 20.64 -17.94
N LEU A 709 11.01 19.36 -17.62
CA LEU A 709 11.20 18.28 -18.59
C LEU A 709 10.02 18.13 -19.55
N TYR A 710 8.79 18.34 -19.06
CA TYR A 710 7.57 18.23 -19.86
C TYR A 710 7.18 19.55 -20.53
N ASP A 711 8.05 20.56 -20.54
CA ASP A 711 7.80 21.88 -21.12
C ASP A 711 6.50 22.54 -20.60
N VAL A 712 6.19 22.37 -19.30
CA VAL A 712 5.12 23.15 -18.65
C VAL A 712 5.56 24.62 -18.66
N PRO A 713 4.73 25.56 -19.15
CA PRO A 713 5.09 26.98 -19.16
C PRO A 713 5.47 27.48 -17.76
N ALA A 714 6.59 28.20 -17.68
CA ALA A 714 7.09 28.77 -16.42
C ALA A 714 6.14 29.85 -15.84
N ASP A 715 5.31 30.45 -16.68
CA ASP A 715 4.15 31.23 -16.29
C ASP A 715 3.03 31.05 -17.33
N THR A 716 1.78 31.01 -16.87
CA THR A 716 0.59 30.79 -17.69
C THR A 716 -0.58 31.59 -17.13
N GLU A 717 -1.64 31.79 -17.91
CA GLU A 717 -2.88 32.42 -17.43
C GLU A 717 -3.43 31.64 -16.21
N ALA A 718 -3.90 32.36 -15.20
CA ALA A 718 -4.58 31.77 -14.05
C ALA A 718 -6.06 31.54 -14.36
N TRP A 719 -6.55 30.36 -14.01
CA TRP A 719 -7.91 29.90 -14.27
C TRP A 719 -8.60 29.46 -12.98
N THR A 720 -9.92 29.48 -13.00
CA THR A 720 -10.80 28.85 -12.02
C THR A 720 -11.86 28.04 -12.77
N MET A 721 -12.47 27.09 -12.07
CA MET A 721 -13.60 26.35 -12.59
C MET A 721 -14.79 26.51 -11.65
N SER A 722 -15.95 26.87 -12.20
CA SER A 722 -17.21 26.89 -11.47
C SER A 722 -17.75 25.47 -11.24
N SER A 723 -18.76 25.35 -10.38
CA SER A 723 -19.37 24.05 -10.03
C SER A 723 -19.97 23.31 -11.22
N ASP A 724 -20.39 24.01 -12.27
CA ASP A 724 -20.90 23.47 -13.54
C ASP A 724 -19.80 23.13 -14.55
N GLY A 725 -18.53 23.11 -14.13
CA GLY A 725 -17.40 22.73 -14.99
C GLY A 725 -16.94 23.81 -15.97
N ARG A 726 -17.50 25.03 -15.91
CA ARG A 726 -17.08 26.13 -16.79
C ARG A 726 -15.79 26.78 -16.30
N LEU A 727 -14.88 27.01 -17.23
CA LEU A 727 -13.61 27.69 -16.97
C LEU A 727 -13.74 29.21 -17.07
N ALA A 728 -13.14 29.92 -16.12
CA ALA A 728 -13.02 31.36 -16.12
C ALA A 728 -11.58 31.79 -15.83
N ARG A 729 -11.13 32.86 -16.48
CA ARG A 729 -9.82 33.46 -16.20
C ARG A 729 -9.90 34.26 -14.90
N GLN A 730 -8.84 34.17 -14.08
CA GLN A 730 -8.70 35.03 -12.90
C GLN A 730 -8.31 36.44 -13.35
N ILE A 731 -9.03 37.43 -12.83
CA ILE A 731 -8.84 38.85 -13.17
C ILE A 731 -8.24 39.54 -11.94
N SER A 732 -7.40 40.55 -12.18
CA SER A 732 -6.87 41.41 -11.12
C SER A 732 -7.99 41.99 -10.24
N HIS A 733 -7.68 42.37 -9.00
CA HIS A 733 -8.66 43.04 -8.12
C HIS A 733 -9.20 44.35 -8.70
N ALA A 734 -8.43 45.01 -9.58
CA ALA A 734 -8.84 46.21 -10.30
C ALA A 734 -9.77 45.91 -11.50
N GLY A 735 -9.92 44.64 -11.90
CA GLY A 735 -10.76 44.22 -13.01
C GLY A 735 -10.16 44.49 -14.40
N ASP A 736 -8.91 44.93 -14.49
CA ASP A 736 -8.32 45.53 -15.68
C ASP A 736 -7.48 44.57 -16.55
N ARG A 737 -7.04 43.43 -16.00
CA ARG A 737 -6.24 42.44 -16.73
C ARG A 737 -6.37 41.03 -16.17
N VAL A 738 -6.11 40.04 -17.03
CA VAL A 738 -5.98 38.62 -16.66
C VAL A 738 -4.69 38.42 -15.86
N LEU A 739 -4.77 37.69 -14.76
CA LEU A 739 -3.63 37.34 -13.93
C LEU A 739 -2.90 36.12 -14.50
N THR A 740 -1.58 36.11 -14.37
CA THR A 740 -0.82 34.86 -14.50
C THR A 740 -0.88 34.05 -13.20
N VAL A 741 -0.50 32.77 -13.25
CA VAL A 741 -0.45 31.90 -12.07
C VAL A 741 0.53 32.43 -11.04
N ASN A 742 1.70 32.92 -11.48
CA ASN A 742 2.67 33.56 -10.57
C ASN A 742 2.04 34.77 -9.86
N GLU A 743 1.34 35.62 -10.61
CA GLU A 743 0.69 36.82 -10.06
C GLU A 743 -0.45 36.47 -9.09
N ALA A 744 -1.31 35.51 -9.43
CA ALA A 744 -2.41 35.09 -8.57
C ALA A 744 -1.92 34.51 -7.24
N VAL A 745 -0.92 33.64 -7.27
CA VAL A 745 -0.32 33.03 -6.07
C VAL A 745 0.45 34.07 -5.24
N GLN A 746 1.10 35.04 -5.88
CA GLN A 746 1.78 36.13 -5.19
C GLN A 746 0.80 37.10 -4.54
N GLN A 747 -0.28 37.47 -5.23
CA GLN A 747 -1.32 38.35 -4.70
C GLN A 747 -1.99 37.74 -3.46
N HIS A 748 -2.29 36.43 -3.48
CA HIS A 748 -2.82 35.73 -2.31
C HIS A 748 -1.87 35.82 -1.10
N HIS A 749 -0.56 35.65 -1.31
CA HIS A 749 0.45 35.78 -0.26
C HIS A 749 0.55 37.20 0.31
N GLU A 750 0.45 38.22 -0.54
CA GLU A 750 0.50 39.63 -0.12
C GLU A 750 -0.74 40.04 0.68
N SER A 751 -1.93 39.60 0.25
CA SER A 751 -3.19 39.81 0.98
C SER A 751 -3.12 39.25 2.40
N PHE A 752 -2.53 38.06 2.57
CA PHE A 752 -2.32 37.48 3.90
C PHE A 752 -1.43 38.37 4.79
N LYS A 753 -0.28 38.83 4.27
CA LYS A 753 0.64 39.70 5.02
C LYS A 753 0.01 41.02 5.47
N LEU A 754 -0.88 41.57 4.65
CA LEU A 754 -1.62 42.79 4.98
C LEU A 754 -2.72 42.53 6.03
N GLY A 755 -3.34 41.35 6.00
CA GLY A 755 -4.32 40.92 6.98
C GLY A 755 -3.74 40.59 8.36
N SER A 756 -2.52 40.04 8.42
CA SER A 756 -1.84 39.67 9.68
C SER A 756 -1.23 40.86 10.45
N ASN A 757 -1.18 42.05 9.85
CA ASN A 757 -0.70 43.30 10.46
C ASN A 757 -1.84 44.19 11.02
N ARG A 758 -3.08 43.70 10.97
CA ARG A 758 -4.25 44.28 11.65
C ARG A 758 -4.60 43.42 12.85
#